data_AF-A0A1H0U7F6-F1
#
_entry.id   AF-A0A1H0U7F6-F1
#
_cell.length_a   1.000
_cell.length_b   1.000
_cell.length_c   1.000
_cell.angle_alpha   90.00
_cell.angle_beta   90.00
_cell.angle_gamma   90.00
#
_symmetry.space_group_name_H-M   'P 1'
#
loop_
_entity.id
_entity.type
_entity.pdbx_description
1 polymer ?
#
loop_
_entity_poly.entity_id
_entity_poly.type
_entity_poly.pdbx_seq_one_letter_code
_entity_poly.pdbx_strand_id
1 'polypeptide(L)'
;MSNHKDLQKLTAAGLLISLGIIYGDIGTSPLYVFKAIVGQQRISETLILGGVSLIFWTLTLQTTLKYVVITLRADNKGEGGIFSLFSLVRRKAKWLIVPAVVGGCALLADGIITPPITISSAIEGLQTYYPRLPTVEIVMAIITVLFVIQQFGTSLVGKAFGPIMFIWFTMMGVLGISYIIHDPIIIRALNPYYAYKLLSSSTSGNAFIVLGAVFLCTTGAEALYSDLGHCGKANIRISWIYVKTCLILNYLGQAVWLLQRNGTVMDLNINNPFYKIMPVWFLLYGIGIATVAAIIASQALISGSFTLIAEAVRLNLWPKVRINYPSEQKGQLYVPSVNWILWAGCLGVVLIFRHSDRMEAAYGLSITVAMLMTTILVSKFLKRKKIPNYIITIFLIVYVSIEGTFLAGNLHKFLDGGWFTLSIGFVLFTVMWTWHTARKIRNRYVKFVAIDDYFDILKELSADETVPKYASQLVYLTSANFNSEIESKIVYSILQKQPKRADVYWLVHVDVVDEPYKREYEVEFLVPNKLIRIDFKLGFRVEQQINLLFRKVVEDLVKKGEVDITSHYKSLNKHKIVGDFRFVVIEKVLSRSHSLSFYERFIMDFYVQLKKVSLSEERGFGLDLSFVTVEKVPLMLSIPEAIEIHRVN
;
A
#
# COMPACT_ATOMS: atom_id res chain seq x y z
N MET A 1 -24.06 -11.91 -10.84
CA MET A 1 -24.28 -11.91 -9.37
C MET A 1 -23.52 -13.08 -8.78
N SER A 2 -22.42 -12.82 -8.08
CA SER A 2 -21.67 -13.82 -7.31
C SER A 2 -22.06 -13.65 -5.83
N ASN A 3 -22.48 -14.74 -5.19
CA ASN A 3 -22.89 -14.80 -3.79
C ASN A 3 -21.68 -14.49 -2.87
N HIS A 4 -21.48 -13.22 -2.53
CA HIS A 4 -20.37 -12.74 -1.69
C HIS A 4 -20.71 -12.61 -0.20
N LYS A 5 -21.58 -13.48 0.33
CA LYS A 5 -21.80 -13.63 1.77
C LYS A 5 -20.97 -14.84 2.24
N ASP A 6 -19.87 -14.61 2.97
CA ASP A 6 -19.30 -15.52 4.01
C ASP A 6 -17.77 -15.44 4.26
N LEU A 7 -17.02 -14.50 3.68
CA LEU A 7 -15.59 -14.31 4.06
C LEU A 7 -15.38 -13.87 5.53
N GLN A 8 -16.44 -13.43 6.22
CA GLN A 8 -16.39 -13.11 7.65
C GLN A 8 -16.65 -14.33 8.55
N LYS A 9 -17.18 -15.43 8.02
CA LYS A 9 -17.45 -16.64 8.80
C LYS A 9 -16.16 -17.43 8.97
N LEU A 10 -16.00 -17.97 10.17
CA LEU A 10 -14.91 -18.88 10.49
C LEU A 10 -15.05 -20.15 9.64
N THR A 11 -14.06 -20.43 8.80
CA THR A 11 -14.02 -21.65 7.98
C THR A 11 -12.61 -22.23 7.97
N ALA A 12 -12.49 -23.55 7.84
CA ALA A 12 -11.19 -24.22 7.74
C ALA A 12 -10.38 -23.70 6.53
N ALA A 13 -11.04 -23.44 5.40
CA ALA A 13 -10.43 -22.81 4.24
C ALA A 13 -9.96 -21.38 4.55
N GLY A 14 -10.76 -20.58 5.26
CA GLY A 14 -10.37 -19.23 5.68
C GLY A 14 -9.17 -19.20 6.64
N LEU A 15 -9.04 -20.20 7.51
CA LEU A 15 -7.87 -20.37 8.38
C LEU A 15 -6.61 -20.68 7.56
N LEU A 16 -6.67 -21.63 6.61
CA LEU A 16 -5.54 -21.94 5.73
C LEU A 16 -5.14 -20.74 4.87
N ILE A 17 -6.10 -20.01 4.31
CA ILE A 17 -5.82 -18.78 3.54
C ILE A 17 -5.11 -17.75 4.43
N SER A 18 -5.55 -17.59 5.68
CA SER A 18 -4.89 -16.69 6.65
C SER A 18 -3.44 -17.11 6.92
N LEU A 19 -3.17 -18.42 7.05
CA LEU A 19 -1.81 -18.96 7.21
C LEU A 19 -0.89 -18.60 6.04
N GLY A 20 -1.39 -18.72 4.82
CA GLY A 20 -0.62 -18.45 3.61
C GLY A 20 -0.35 -16.97 3.35
N ILE A 21 -1.36 -16.12 3.52
CA ILE A 21 -1.29 -14.71 3.10
C ILE A 21 -0.73 -13.82 4.20
N ILE A 22 -1.07 -14.07 5.46
CA ILE A 22 -0.85 -13.07 6.52
C ILE A 22 0.39 -13.35 7.36
N TYR A 23 0.63 -14.62 7.68
CA TYR A 23 1.66 -14.98 8.66
C TYR A 23 3.01 -15.36 8.04
N GLY A 24 3.17 -15.23 6.73
CA GLY A 24 4.45 -15.49 6.07
C GLY A 24 5.60 -14.70 6.70
N ASP A 25 5.46 -13.38 6.74
CA ASP A 25 6.49 -12.46 7.23
C ASP A 25 6.88 -12.75 8.70
N ILE A 26 5.92 -12.62 9.63
CA ILE A 26 6.13 -12.92 11.06
C ILE A 26 6.52 -14.38 11.33
N GLY A 27 6.14 -15.29 10.43
CA GLY A 27 6.44 -16.70 10.48
C GLY A 27 7.89 -17.03 10.13
N THR A 28 8.57 -16.14 9.41
CA THR A 28 9.97 -16.30 9.00
C THR A 28 10.97 -15.62 9.94
N SER A 29 10.51 -14.75 10.85
CA SER A 29 11.35 -14.10 11.87
C SER A 29 12.24 -15.05 12.69
N PRO A 30 11.82 -16.28 13.05
CA PRO A 30 12.68 -17.22 13.76
C PRO A 30 14.00 -17.58 13.05
N LEU A 31 14.11 -17.34 11.74
CA LEU A 31 15.33 -17.55 10.95
C LEU A 31 16.48 -16.62 11.37
N TYR A 32 16.17 -15.42 11.87
CA TYR A 32 17.18 -14.38 12.13
C TYR A 32 17.10 -13.74 13.53
N VAL A 33 15.96 -13.79 14.24
CA VAL A 33 15.80 -13.09 15.54
C VAL A 33 16.81 -13.52 16.61
N PHE A 34 16.98 -14.83 16.86
CA PHE A 34 17.91 -15.29 17.90
C PHE A 34 19.38 -15.10 17.49
N LYS A 35 19.66 -15.24 16.19
CA LYS A 35 20.96 -14.89 15.60
C LYS A 35 21.29 -13.42 15.91
N ALA A 36 20.32 -12.52 15.72
CA ALA A 36 20.44 -11.09 16.01
C ALA A 36 20.60 -10.77 17.51
N ILE A 37 19.88 -11.48 18.39
CA ILE A 37 19.90 -11.27 19.85
C ILE A 37 21.25 -11.67 20.44
N VAL A 38 21.79 -12.82 20.05
CA VAL A 38 23.08 -13.31 20.55
C VAL A 38 24.22 -12.53 19.89
N GLY A 39 24.14 -12.30 18.58
CA GLY A 39 25.16 -11.57 17.82
C GLY A 39 26.56 -12.14 18.03
N GLN A 40 27.52 -11.26 18.36
CA GLN A 40 28.90 -11.64 18.70
C GLN A 40 29.14 -11.74 20.21
N GLN A 41 28.10 -11.65 21.04
CA GLN A 41 28.24 -11.65 22.48
C GLN A 41 28.44 -13.07 23.03
N ARG A 42 29.06 -13.17 24.22
CA ARG A 42 29.19 -14.44 24.93
C ARG A 42 27.81 -14.95 25.31
N ILE A 43 27.53 -16.20 24.98
CA ILE A 43 26.28 -16.84 25.34
C ILE A 43 26.19 -16.90 26.86
N SER A 44 25.13 -16.32 27.43
CA SER A 44 24.85 -16.33 28.86
C SER A 44 23.41 -16.70 29.14
N GLU A 45 23.15 -17.32 30.29
CA GLU A 45 21.80 -17.67 30.72
C GLU A 45 20.88 -16.44 30.80
N THR A 46 21.38 -15.32 31.32
CA THR A 46 20.62 -14.06 31.40
C THR A 46 20.21 -13.56 30.01
N LEU A 47 21.12 -13.63 29.03
CA LEU A 47 20.85 -13.21 27.65
C LEU A 47 19.79 -14.10 26.99
N ILE A 48 19.88 -15.42 27.16
CA ILE A 48 18.95 -16.36 26.53
C ILE A 48 17.57 -16.28 27.18
N LEU A 49 17.47 -16.42 28.51
CA LEU A 49 16.19 -16.40 29.22
C LEU A 49 15.51 -15.04 29.08
N GLY A 50 16.27 -13.95 29.18
CA GLY A 50 15.74 -12.60 28.97
C GLY A 50 15.35 -12.35 27.52
N GLY A 51 16.10 -12.86 26.54
CA GLY A 51 15.78 -12.77 25.12
C GLY A 51 14.46 -13.46 24.78
N VAL A 52 14.25 -14.70 25.22
CA VAL A 52 12.96 -15.40 25.08
C VAL A 52 11.84 -14.61 25.76
N SER A 53 12.06 -14.15 26.99
CA SER A 53 11.07 -13.38 27.74
C SER A 53 10.66 -12.13 26.98
N LEU A 54 11.62 -11.39 26.41
CA LEU A 54 11.37 -10.19 25.63
C LEU A 54 10.58 -10.52 24.36
N ILE A 55 10.94 -11.59 23.62
CA ILE A 55 10.18 -12.03 22.44
C ILE A 55 8.73 -12.36 22.81
N PHE A 56 8.52 -13.17 23.86
CA PHE A 56 7.18 -13.58 24.29
C PHE A 56 6.28 -12.39 24.63
N TRP A 57 6.79 -11.45 25.43
CA TRP A 57 6.03 -10.27 25.83
C TRP A 57 5.86 -9.27 24.69
N THR A 58 6.83 -9.16 23.78
CA THR A 58 6.71 -8.31 22.60
C THR A 58 5.62 -8.83 21.66
N LEU A 59 5.61 -10.13 21.31
CA LEU A 59 4.53 -10.75 20.52
C LEU A 59 3.16 -10.66 21.21
N THR A 60 3.13 -10.65 22.54
CA THR A 60 1.89 -10.54 23.32
C THR A 60 1.36 -9.10 23.34
N LEU A 61 2.20 -8.12 23.65
CA LEU A 61 1.76 -6.72 23.76
C LEU A 61 1.58 -6.07 22.39
N GLN A 62 2.55 -6.21 21.50
CA GLN A 62 2.48 -5.62 20.16
C GLN A 62 1.53 -6.43 19.26
N THR A 63 1.89 -7.64 18.87
CA THR A 63 1.10 -8.35 17.85
C THR A 63 -0.28 -8.79 18.36
N THR A 64 -0.36 -9.36 19.56
CA THR A 64 -1.64 -9.88 20.08
C THR A 64 -2.56 -8.75 20.56
N LEU A 65 -2.11 -7.92 21.50
CA LEU A 65 -2.98 -6.91 22.12
C LEU A 65 -3.22 -5.71 21.20
N LYS A 66 -2.17 -5.06 20.67
CA LYS A 66 -2.33 -3.91 19.77
C LYS A 66 -2.99 -4.34 18.47
N TYR A 67 -2.38 -5.23 17.69
CA TYR A 67 -2.86 -5.50 16.33
C TYR A 67 -4.11 -6.38 16.31
N VAL A 68 -4.03 -7.60 16.86
CA VAL A 68 -5.12 -8.60 16.74
C VAL A 68 -6.37 -8.23 17.55
N VAL A 69 -6.21 -7.69 18.77
CA VAL A 69 -7.36 -7.36 19.63
C VAL A 69 -7.92 -5.96 19.34
N ILE A 70 -7.07 -4.94 19.18
CA ILE A 70 -7.48 -3.53 19.06
C ILE A 70 -7.54 -3.08 17.60
N THR A 71 -6.43 -3.08 16.85
CA THR A 71 -6.32 -2.51 15.50
C THR A 71 -7.22 -3.21 14.49
N LEU A 72 -7.38 -4.53 14.55
CA LEU A 72 -8.34 -5.28 13.71
C LEU A 72 -9.81 -4.87 13.92
N ARG A 73 -10.14 -4.07 14.95
CA ARG A 73 -11.48 -3.47 15.11
C ARG A 73 -11.66 -2.18 14.32
N ALA A 74 -10.58 -1.61 13.80
CA ALA A 74 -10.57 -0.42 12.98
C ALA A 74 -10.64 -0.79 11.49
N ASP A 75 -11.62 -1.58 11.11
CA ASP A 75 -11.86 -1.94 9.71
C ASP A 75 -12.71 -0.87 9.00
N ASN A 76 -12.40 -0.61 7.73
CA ASN A 76 -13.20 0.23 6.85
C ASN A 76 -13.91 -0.66 5.82
N LYS A 77 -15.17 -1.02 6.09
CA LYS A 77 -15.96 -1.93 5.25
C LYS A 77 -15.26 -3.28 4.99
N GLY A 78 -14.56 -3.79 6.00
CA GLY A 78 -13.79 -5.02 5.92
C GLY A 78 -12.36 -4.89 5.39
N GLU A 79 -11.93 -3.73 4.90
CA GLU A 79 -10.53 -3.45 4.54
C GLU A 79 -9.77 -2.91 5.76
N GLY A 80 -8.47 -3.17 5.86
CA GLY A 80 -7.60 -2.67 6.93
C GLY A 80 -6.35 -1.99 6.36
N GLY A 81 -5.38 -1.66 7.22
CA GLY A 81 -4.15 -0.96 6.82
C GLY A 81 -4.17 0.55 7.11
N ILE A 82 -3.01 1.19 6.99
CA ILE A 82 -2.81 2.57 7.46
C ILE A 82 -3.63 3.59 6.66
N PHE A 83 -3.74 3.44 5.34
CA PHE A 83 -4.52 4.36 4.50
C PHE A 83 -6.02 4.12 4.63
N SER A 84 -6.43 2.86 4.75
CA SER A 84 -7.79 2.51 5.14
C SER A 84 -8.18 3.13 6.50
N LEU A 85 -7.31 3.06 7.51
CA LEU A 85 -7.50 3.72 8.80
C LEU A 85 -7.57 5.24 8.68
N PHE A 86 -6.65 5.85 7.92
CA PHE A 86 -6.63 7.28 7.67
C PHE A 86 -7.95 7.76 7.04
N SER A 87 -8.50 7.00 6.09
CA SER A 87 -9.77 7.34 5.44
C SER A 87 -10.95 7.43 6.44
N LEU A 88 -10.91 6.63 7.53
CA LEU A 88 -11.89 6.68 8.61
C LEU A 88 -11.72 7.90 9.51
N VAL A 89 -10.50 8.39 9.74
CA VAL A 89 -10.24 9.46 10.73
C VAL A 89 -10.01 10.84 10.10
N ARG A 90 -9.76 10.94 8.79
CA ARG A 90 -9.40 12.17 8.08
C ARG A 90 -10.40 13.32 8.22
N ARG A 91 -11.71 13.02 8.30
CA ARG A 91 -12.78 14.06 8.34
C ARG A 91 -12.68 14.99 9.55
N LYS A 92 -12.16 14.50 10.69
CA LYS A 92 -12.07 15.28 11.95
C LYS A 92 -10.66 15.76 12.30
N ALA A 93 -9.64 15.36 11.54
CA ALA A 93 -8.25 15.72 11.81
C ALA A 93 -7.40 15.70 10.53
N LYS A 94 -7.38 16.84 9.83
CA LYS A 94 -6.62 17.00 8.57
C LYS A 94 -5.12 16.76 8.72
N TRP A 95 -4.55 17.02 9.90
CA TRP A 95 -3.12 16.81 10.21
C TRP A 95 -2.70 15.33 10.20
N LEU A 96 -3.64 14.39 10.34
CA LEU A 96 -3.36 12.94 10.31
C LEU A 96 -2.84 12.45 8.96
N ILE A 97 -2.84 13.30 7.94
CA ILE A 97 -2.22 12.97 6.66
C ILE A 97 -0.71 12.76 6.79
N VAL A 98 -0.04 13.51 7.68
CA VAL A 98 1.40 13.38 7.90
C VAL A 98 1.73 11.99 8.44
N PRO A 99 1.17 11.52 9.57
CA PRO A 99 1.46 10.18 10.05
C PRO A 99 0.99 9.09 9.08
N ALA A 100 -0.11 9.29 8.35
CA ALA A 100 -0.56 8.32 7.34
C ALA A 100 0.43 8.16 6.18
N VAL A 101 0.95 9.27 5.65
CA VAL A 101 1.95 9.25 4.56
C VAL A 101 3.27 8.68 5.07
N VAL A 102 3.74 9.10 6.25
CA VAL A 102 4.98 8.59 6.85
C VAL A 102 4.90 7.08 7.07
N GLY A 103 3.84 6.58 7.70
CA GLY A 103 3.69 5.14 7.95
C GLY A 103 3.46 4.35 6.66
N GLY A 104 2.74 4.90 5.67
CA GLY A 104 2.60 4.28 4.36
C GLY A 104 3.92 4.15 3.60
N CYS A 105 4.79 5.16 3.67
CA CYS A 105 6.12 5.11 3.07
C CYS A 105 7.03 4.12 3.80
N ALA A 106 6.96 4.07 5.13
CA ALA A 106 7.71 3.14 5.95
C ALA A 106 7.33 1.66 5.67
N LEU A 107 6.04 1.39 5.47
CA LEU A 107 5.53 0.08 5.03
C LEU A 107 5.99 -0.30 3.61
N LEU A 108 6.06 0.66 2.69
CA LEU A 108 6.59 0.40 1.36
C LEU A 108 8.10 0.15 1.36
N ALA A 109 8.85 0.85 2.22
CA ALA A 109 10.27 0.61 2.42
C ALA A 109 10.52 -0.79 3.04
N ASP A 110 9.66 -1.21 3.96
CA ASP A 110 9.63 -2.60 4.47
C ASP A 110 9.40 -3.61 3.34
N GLY A 111 8.44 -3.32 2.45
CA GLY A 111 8.17 -4.04 1.21
C GLY A 111 9.39 -4.31 0.32
N ILE A 112 10.42 -3.46 0.39
CA ILE A 112 11.65 -3.57 -0.40
C ILE A 112 12.70 -4.47 0.29
N ILE A 113 12.65 -4.62 1.62
CA ILE A 113 13.73 -5.23 2.40
C ILE A 113 13.40 -6.65 2.84
N THR A 114 12.12 -6.93 3.12
CA THR A 114 11.70 -8.26 3.56
C THR A 114 12.07 -9.37 2.57
N PRO A 115 11.88 -9.23 1.24
CA PRO A 115 12.26 -10.31 0.33
C PRO A 115 13.77 -10.62 0.34
N PRO A 116 14.67 -9.62 0.25
CA PRO A 116 16.10 -9.83 0.46
C PRO A 116 16.46 -10.53 1.76
N ILE A 117 15.99 -10.05 2.92
CA ILE A 117 16.41 -10.60 4.22
C ILE A 117 15.88 -12.01 4.44
N THR A 118 14.58 -12.25 4.17
CA THR A 118 13.96 -13.56 4.40
C THR A 118 14.52 -14.65 3.48
N ILE A 119 14.68 -14.36 2.18
CA ILE A 119 15.23 -15.31 1.21
C ILE A 119 16.72 -15.55 1.48
N SER A 120 17.49 -14.51 1.83
CA SER A 120 18.89 -14.68 2.21
C SER A 120 19.04 -15.54 3.45
N SER A 121 18.28 -15.29 4.53
CA SER A 121 18.32 -16.11 5.75
C SER A 121 17.88 -17.57 5.53
N ALA A 122 16.98 -17.80 4.57
CA ALA A 122 16.61 -19.16 4.16
C ALA A 122 17.77 -19.90 3.45
N ILE A 123 18.39 -19.26 2.46
CA ILE A 123 19.46 -19.85 1.65
C ILE A 123 20.79 -19.97 2.42
N GLU A 124 21.08 -19.04 3.33
CA GLU A 124 22.27 -19.10 4.20
C GLU A 124 22.33 -20.40 5.02
N GLY A 125 21.20 -21.06 5.28
CA GLY A 125 21.18 -22.40 5.90
C GLY A 125 22.03 -23.42 5.14
N LEU A 126 22.12 -23.32 3.80
CA LEU A 126 22.93 -24.22 2.97
C LEU A 126 24.44 -24.03 3.18
N GLN A 127 24.89 -22.88 3.69
CA GLN A 127 26.32 -22.61 3.92
C GLN A 127 26.91 -23.55 4.99
N THR A 128 26.07 -24.17 5.82
CA THR A 128 26.50 -25.21 6.77
C THR A 128 27.12 -26.42 6.05
N TYR A 129 26.64 -26.78 4.85
CA TYR A 129 27.17 -27.88 4.04
C TYR A 129 28.05 -27.41 2.88
N TYR A 130 27.72 -26.25 2.30
CA TYR A 130 28.42 -25.70 1.14
C TYR A 130 28.97 -24.30 1.45
N PRO A 131 30.14 -24.18 2.10
CA PRO A 131 30.70 -22.88 2.51
C PRO A 131 31.04 -21.92 1.36
N ARG A 132 31.18 -22.42 0.13
CA ARG A 132 31.49 -21.62 -1.08
C ARG A 132 30.25 -21.38 -1.97
N LEU A 133 29.04 -21.54 -1.43
CA LEU A 133 27.81 -21.33 -2.19
C LEU A 133 27.70 -19.85 -2.64
N PRO A 134 27.42 -19.56 -3.93
CA PRO A 134 27.16 -18.21 -4.41
C PRO A 134 25.77 -17.73 -3.94
N THR A 135 25.65 -17.41 -2.65
CA THR A 135 24.37 -17.06 -2.00
C THR A 135 23.73 -15.84 -2.64
N VAL A 136 24.52 -14.80 -2.95
CA VAL A 136 24.02 -13.53 -3.51
C VAL A 136 23.34 -13.77 -4.87
N GLU A 137 23.99 -14.54 -5.74
CA GLU A 137 23.51 -14.87 -7.07
C GLU A 137 22.23 -15.73 -7.03
N ILE A 138 22.19 -16.71 -6.13
CA ILE A 138 21.01 -17.56 -5.93
C ILE A 138 19.83 -16.72 -5.42
N VAL A 139 20.05 -15.86 -4.44
CA VAL A 139 19.00 -14.98 -3.88
C VAL A 139 18.49 -14.02 -4.97
N MET A 140 19.38 -13.41 -5.76
CA MET A 140 18.97 -12.55 -6.87
C MET A 140 18.16 -13.30 -7.94
N ALA A 141 18.54 -14.54 -8.24
CA ALA A 141 17.79 -15.39 -9.17
C ALA A 141 16.38 -15.70 -8.65
N ILE A 142 16.26 -16.10 -7.38
CA ILE A 142 14.97 -16.38 -6.72
C ILE A 142 14.09 -15.12 -6.73
N ILE A 143 14.62 -13.96 -6.30
CA ILE A 143 13.90 -12.68 -6.30
C ILE A 143 13.48 -12.30 -7.73
N THR A 144 14.34 -12.48 -8.73
CA THR A 144 13.98 -12.13 -10.12
C THR A 144 12.86 -13.01 -10.64
N VAL A 145 12.93 -14.33 -10.44
CA VAL A 145 11.84 -15.25 -10.80
C VAL A 145 10.56 -14.87 -10.08
N LEU A 146 10.65 -14.53 -8.79
CA LEU A 146 9.54 -14.09 -7.97
C LEU A 146 8.80 -12.89 -8.59
N PHE A 147 9.54 -11.84 -8.94
CA PHE A 147 8.99 -10.60 -9.50
C PHE A 147 8.49 -10.75 -10.95
N VAL A 148 9.09 -11.64 -11.75
CA VAL A 148 8.63 -11.97 -13.11
C VAL A 148 7.29 -12.73 -13.07
N ILE A 149 7.10 -13.63 -12.11
CA ILE A 149 5.87 -14.42 -11.98
C ILE A 149 4.66 -13.56 -11.57
N GLN A 150 4.88 -12.40 -10.92
CA GLN A 150 3.80 -11.55 -10.41
C GLN A 150 2.75 -11.16 -11.46
N GLN A 151 3.16 -10.98 -12.72
CA GLN A 151 2.27 -10.54 -13.79
C GLN A 151 1.19 -11.56 -14.17
N PHE A 152 1.40 -12.85 -13.90
CA PHE A 152 0.48 -13.93 -14.27
C PHE A 152 -0.66 -14.12 -13.25
N GLY A 153 -0.67 -13.33 -12.17
CA GLY A 153 -1.65 -13.43 -11.10
C GLY A 153 -1.37 -14.58 -10.14
N THR A 154 -1.70 -14.38 -8.87
CA THR A 154 -1.38 -15.31 -7.77
C THR A 154 -2.52 -16.31 -7.49
N SER A 155 -3.51 -16.44 -8.37
CA SER A 155 -4.75 -17.22 -8.12
C SER A 155 -4.53 -18.74 -8.01
N LEU A 156 -3.59 -19.30 -8.77
CA LEU A 156 -3.20 -20.71 -8.69
C LEU A 156 -2.24 -20.97 -7.51
N VAL A 157 -1.32 -20.05 -7.23
CA VAL A 157 -0.29 -20.21 -6.20
C VAL A 157 -0.84 -19.96 -4.79
N GLY A 158 -1.77 -19.01 -4.64
CA GLY A 158 -2.35 -18.63 -3.35
C GLY A 158 -3.11 -19.76 -2.64
N LYS A 159 -3.66 -20.73 -3.39
CA LYS A 159 -4.30 -21.93 -2.81
C LYS A 159 -3.28 -22.87 -2.15
N ALA A 160 -2.06 -22.92 -2.66
CA ALA A 160 -0.99 -23.76 -2.12
C ALA A 160 -0.28 -23.13 -0.92
N PHE A 161 -0.35 -21.81 -0.75
CA PHE A 161 0.33 -21.10 0.35
C PHE A 161 -0.14 -21.55 1.73
N GLY A 162 -1.45 -21.72 1.92
CA GLY A 162 -2.02 -22.12 3.21
C GLY A 162 -1.48 -23.46 3.72
N PRO A 163 -1.60 -24.54 2.93
CA PRO A 163 -1.03 -25.85 3.28
C PRO A 163 0.48 -25.83 3.55
N ILE A 164 1.25 -25.12 2.73
CA ILE A 164 2.71 -25.03 2.90
C ILE A 164 3.07 -24.31 4.20
N MET A 165 2.39 -23.19 4.50
CA MET A 165 2.61 -22.47 5.75
C MET A 165 2.15 -23.27 6.96
N PHE A 166 1.10 -24.08 6.85
CA PHE A 166 0.71 -25.01 7.91
C PHE A 166 1.80 -26.05 8.18
N ILE A 167 2.43 -26.61 7.15
CA ILE A 167 3.60 -27.51 7.29
C ILE A 167 4.75 -26.78 7.97
N TRP A 168 5.06 -25.55 7.55
CA TRP A 168 6.11 -24.70 8.15
C TRP A 168 5.88 -24.46 9.65
N PHE A 169 4.70 -24.00 10.04
CA PHE A 169 4.37 -23.74 11.45
C PHE A 169 4.37 -25.03 12.29
N THR A 170 3.80 -26.12 11.76
CA THR A 170 3.81 -27.41 12.43
C THR A 170 5.23 -27.92 12.65
N MET A 171 6.09 -27.82 11.63
CA MET A 171 7.51 -28.18 11.71
C MET A 171 8.21 -27.40 12.83
N MET A 172 8.03 -26.08 12.87
CA MET A 172 8.59 -25.23 13.92
C MET A 172 8.11 -25.62 15.33
N GLY A 173 6.82 -25.93 15.47
CA GLY A 173 6.22 -26.37 16.73
C GLY A 173 6.77 -27.72 17.20
N VAL A 174 6.87 -28.70 16.30
CA VAL A 174 7.42 -30.05 16.61
C VAL A 174 8.88 -29.97 17.02
N LEU A 175 9.71 -29.25 16.26
CA LEU A 175 11.12 -29.05 16.60
C LEU A 175 11.26 -28.33 17.95
N GLY A 176 10.46 -27.30 18.19
CA GLY A 176 10.43 -26.58 19.47
C GLY A 176 10.11 -27.49 20.66
N ILE A 177 9.02 -28.25 20.58
CA ILE A 177 8.59 -29.19 21.62
C ILE A 177 9.66 -30.25 21.91
N SER A 178 10.29 -30.78 20.87
CA SER A 178 11.32 -31.83 21.03
C SER A 178 12.47 -31.38 21.94
N TYR A 179 12.90 -30.11 21.86
CA TYR A 179 13.94 -29.57 22.74
C TYR A 179 13.42 -29.17 24.12
N ILE A 180 12.18 -28.65 24.23
CA ILE A 180 11.58 -28.27 25.52
C ILE A 180 11.43 -29.48 26.45
N ILE A 181 11.11 -30.66 25.90
CA ILE A 181 10.99 -31.90 26.70
C ILE A 181 12.32 -32.26 27.37
N HIS A 182 13.45 -31.97 26.73
CA HIS A 182 14.79 -32.24 27.28
C HIS A 182 15.19 -31.25 28.38
N ASP A 183 14.71 -30.01 28.34
CA ASP A 183 14.96 -29.02 29.40
C ASP A 183 13.71 -28.17 29.68
N PRO A 184 12.78 -28.66 30.52
CA PRO A 184 11.53 -27.96 30.83
C PRO A 184 11.73 -26.65 31.61
N ILE A 185 12.93 -26.41 32.16
CA ILE A 185 13.22 -25.21 32.96
C ILE A 185 13.12 -23.95 32.09
N ILE A 186 13.30 -24.07 30.76
CA ILE A 186 13.17 -22.96 29.81
C ILE A 186 11.82 -22.24 29.88
N ILE A 187 10.74 -22.92 30.32
CA ILE A 187 9.41 -22.33 30.46
C ILE A 187 9.40 -21.15 31.44
N ARG A 188 10.35 -21.10 32.40
CA ARG A 188 10.51 -19.95 33.31
C ARG A 188 10.79 -18.66 32.56
N ALA A 189 11.38 -18.72 31.36
CA ALA A 189 11.63 -17.55 30.51
C ALA A 189 10.36 -16.81 30.09
N LEU A 190 9.15 -17.39 30.25
CA LEU A 190 7.90 -16.66 29.99
C LEU A 190 7.60 -15.60 31.07
N ASN A 191 8.26 -15.67 32.23
CA ASN A 191 8.10 -14.69 33.30
C ASN A 191 8.81 -13.36 32.92
N PRO A 192 8.10 -12.21 32.93
CA PRO A 192 8.67 -10.90 32.56
C PRO A 192 9.86 -10.48 33.44
N TYR A 193 10.03 -11.09 34.61
CA TYR A 193 11.21 -10.91 35.45
C TYR A 193 12.52 -11.11 34.68
N TYR A 194 12.60 -12.10 33.78
CA TYR A 194 13.82 -12.37 33.02
C TYR A 194 14.11 -11.28 31.98
N ALA A 195 13.08 -10.75 31.32
CA ALA A 195 13.22 -9.58 30.46
C ALA A 195 13.74 -8.37 31.24
N TYR A 196 13.15 -8.07 32.41
CA TYR A 196 13.60 -6.97 33.27
C TYR A 196 15.04 -7.18 33.74
N LYS A 197 15.39 -8.40 34.17
CA LYS A 197 16.75 -8.75 34.61
C LYS A 197 17.77 -8.53 33.51
N LEU A 198 17.46 -8.93 32.27
CA LEU A 198 18.34 -8.70 31.12
C LEU A 198 18.53 -7.20 30.83
N LEU A 199 17.43 -6.43 30.80
CA LEU A 199 17.49 -4.99 30.51
C LEU A 199 18.16 -4.17 31.61
N SER A 200 18.09 -4.62 32.87
CA SER A 200 18.70 -3.94 34.02
C SER A 200 20.12 -4.42 34.33
N SER A 201 20.54 -5.58 33.81
CA SER A 201 21.87 -6.12 34.07
C SER A 201 22.94 -5.36 33.28
N SER A 202 24.01 -4.95 33.96
CA SER A 202 25.18 -4.28 33.36
C SER A 202 26.08 -5.23 32.54
N THR A 203 25.81 -6.54 32.57
CA THR A 203 26.69 -7.60 32.06
C THR A 203 26.38 -8.02 30.62
N SER A 204 25.13 -7.87 30.17
CA SER A 204 24.76 -8.02 28.76
C SER A 204 25.02 -6.69 28.05
N GLY A 205 25.72 -6.68 26.92
CA GLY A 205 26.02 -5.44 26.19
C GLY A 205 24.78 -4.56 25.97
N ASN A 206 24.98 -3.25 25.75
CA ASN A 206 23.95 -2.20 25.60
C ASN A 206 22.52 -2.75 25.41
N ALA A 207 21.67 -2.67 26.44
CA ALA A 207 20.29 -3.19 26.43
C ALA A 207 19.49 -2.76 25.18
N PHE A 208 19.81 -1.59 24.63
CA PHE A 208 19.32 -1.07 23.35
C PHE A 208 19.59 -1.97 22.15
N ILE A 209 20.76 -2.62 22.07
CA ILE A 209 21.13 -3.54 20.98
C ILE A 209 20.23 -4.78 21.02
N VAL A 210 20.04 -5.35 22.21
CA VAL A 210 19.16 -6.51 22.41
C VAL A 210 17.71 -6.14 22.06
N LEU A 211 17.24 -4.96 22.47
CA LEU A 211 15.90 -4.48 22.13
C LEU A 211 15.69 -4.31 20.63
N GLY A 212 16.68 -3.76 19.91
CA GLY A 212 16.64 -3.67 18.45
C GLY A 212 16.56 -5.04 17.78
N ALA A 213 17.28 -6.04 18.30
CA ALA A 213 17.21 -7.41 17.80
C ALA A 213 15.88 -8.12 18.14
N VAL A 214 15.33 -7.94 19.35
CA VAL A 214 14.04 -8.50 19.74
C VAL A 214 12.91 -7.96 18.87
N PHE A 215 12.97 -6.68 18.50
CA PHE A 215 11.93 -6.05 17.66
C PHE A 215 11.67 -6.82 16.36
N LEU A 216 12.70 -7.46 15.81
CA LEU A 216 12.61 -8.28 14.60
C LEU A 216 11.59 -9.44 14.70
N CYS A 217 11.15 -9.82 15.90
CA CYS A 217 10.13 -10.85 16.09
C CYS A 217 8.69 -10.37 15.77
N THR A 218 8.45 -9.06 15.71
CA THR A 218 7.13 -8.48 15.39
C THR A 218 6.99 -8.01 13.96
N THR A 219 8.01 -8.26 13.12
CA THR A 219 7.95 -7.95 11.69
C THR A 219 6.77 -8.71 11.07
N GLY A 220 5.97 -8.04 10.24
CA GLY A 220 4.71 -8.60 9.73
C GLY A 220 3.46 -8.36 10.58
N ALA A 221 3.56 -7.81 11.81
CA ALA A 221 2.36 -7.43 12.59
C ALA A 221 1.44 -6.43 11.85
N GLU A 222 2.03 -5.58 10.99
CA GLU A 222 1.27 -4.62 10.18
C GLU A 222 0.60 -5.27 8.96
N ALA A 223 1.21 -6.33 8.40
CA ALA A 223 0.62 -7.13 7.33
C ALA A 223 -0.71 -7.76 7.76
N LEU A 224 -0.80 -8.21 9.03
CA LEU A 224 -2.07 -8.68 9.63
C LEU A 224 -3.19 -7.64 9.52
N TYR A 225 -2.85 -6.35 9.59
CA TYR A 225 -3.83 -5.29 9.50
C TYR A 225 -4.13 -4.88 8.06
N SER A 226 -3.12 -4.76 7.18
CA SER A 226 -3.35 -4.41 5.76
C SER A 226 -4.16 -5.46 5.02
N ASP A 227 -3.94 -6.75 5.29
CA ASP A 227 -4.57 -7.86 4.56
C ASP A 227 -5.88 -8.34 5.18
N LEU A 228 -6.48 -7.53 6.07
CA LEU A 228 -7.76 -7.83 6.70
C LEU A 228 -8.89 -8.11 5.68
N GLY A 229 -8.85 -7.42 4.53
CA GLY A 229 -9.82 -7.57 3.45
C GLY A 229 -9.83 -8.94 2.76
N HIS A 230 -8.73 -9.69 2.84
CA HIS A 230 -8.58 -11.01 2.21
C HIS A 230 -9.08 -12.14 3.11
N CYS A 231 -8.71 -12.09 4.38
CA CYS A 231 -8.88 -13.22 5.28
C CYS A 231 -10.05 -13.07 6.25
N GLY A 232 -10.42 -11.83 6.57
CA GLY A 232 -11.45 -11.55 7.56
C GLY A 232 -10.96 -11.69 9.01
N LYS A 233 -11.52 -10.84 9.87
CA LYS A 233 -11.09 -10.67 11.27
C LYS A 233 -11.16 -11.92 12.14
N ALA A 234 -12.19 -12.75 11.97
CA ALA A 234 -12.40 -13.93 12.80
C ALA A 234 -11.35 -15.00 12.51
N ASN A 235 -11.05 -15.23 11.22
CA ASN A 235 -10.03 -16.18 10.80
C ASN A 235 -8.67 -15.77 11.37
N ILE A 236 -8.26 -14.50 11.20
CA ILE A 236 -6.99 -13.96 11.73
C ILE A 236 -6.87 -14.16 13.25
N ARG A 237 -7.95 -13.97 14.02
CA ARG A 237 -7.88 -14.12 15.48
C ARG A 237 -7.59 -15.56 15.91
N ILE A 238 -8.21 -16.53 15.26
CA ILE A 238 -8.07 -17.95 15.64
C ILE A 238 -6.76 -18.51 15.09
N SER A 239 -6.43 -18.24 13.82
CA SER A 239 -5.14 -18.67 13.26
C SER A 239 -3.95 -18.07 14.00
N TRP A 240 -4.07 -16.85 14.54
CA TRP A 240 -3.01 -16.23 15.34
C TRP A 240 -2.67 -17.03 16.60
N ILE A 241 -3.66 -17.67 17.26
CA ILE A 241 -3.40 -18.48 18.45
C ILE A 241 -2.47 -19.65 18.08
N TYR A 242 -2.75 -20.34 16.98
CA TYR A 242 -1.92 -21.43 16.49
C TYR A 242 -0.52 -20.95 16.07
N VAL A 243 -0.44 -19.88 15.28
CA VAL A 243 0.84 -19.32 14.80
C VAL A 243 1.72 -18.86 15.98
N LYS A 244 1.14 -18.10 16.91
CA LYS A 244 1.84 -17.61 18.10
C LYS A 244 2.39 -18.77 18.92
N THR A 245 1.61 -19.83 19.12
CA THR A 245 2.06 -21.02 19.85
C THR A 245 3.26 -21.67 19.15
N CYS A 246 3.20 -21.88 17.84
CA CYS A 246 4.31 -22.47 17.08
C CYS A 246 5.59 -21.61 17.14
N LEU A 247 5.45 -20.28 17.02
CA LEU A 247 6.56 -19.34 17.14
C LEU A 247 7.23 -19.40 18.52
N ILE A 248 6.43 -19.34 19.59
CA ILE A 248 6.95 -19.40 20.97
C ILE A 248 7.66 -20.73 21.23
N LEU A 249 7.06 -21.85 20.81
CA LEU A 249 7.67 -23.17 20.95
C LEU A 249 9.03 -23.25 20.24
N ASN A 250 9.11 -22.71 19.02
CA ASN A 250 10.37 -22.69 18.28
C ASN A 250 11.43 -21.83 18.98
N TYR A 251 11.07 -20.63 19.45
CA TYR A 251 11.99 -19.77 20.20
C TYR A 251 12.48 -20.41 21.50
N LEU A 252 11.61 -21.11 22.22
CA LEU A 252 12.00 -21.90 23.40
C LEU A 252 12.97 -23.03 23.03
N GLY A 253 12.72 -23.75 21.93
CA GLY A 253 13.63 -24.80 21.45
C GLY A 253 15.01 -24.27 21.06
N GLN A 254 15.08 -23.14 20.34
CA GLN A 254 16.34 -22.47 20.02
C GLN A 254 17.09 -22.04 21.30
N ALA A 255 16.36 -21.54 22.29
CA ALA A 255 16.92 -21.14 23.56
C ALA A 255 17.53 -22.32 24.35
N VAL A 256 16.87 -23.48 24.40
CA VAL A 256 17.43 -24.69 25.03
C VAL A 256 18.75 -25.10 24.36
N TRP A 257 18.80 -25.09 23.02
CA TRP A 257 20.02 -25.43 22.29
C TRP A 257 21.19 -24.48 22.59
N LEU A 258 20.89 -23.20 22.78
CA LEU A 258 21.87 -22.18 23.16
C LEU A 258 22.30 -22.31 24.63
N LEU A 259 21.39 -22.63 25.56
CA LEU A 259 21.71 -22.80 26.98
C LEU A 259 22.71 -23.93 27.22
N GLN A 260 22.65 -25.00 26.44
CA GLN A 260 23.61 -26.11 26.47
C GLN A 260 25.05 -25.67 26.11
N ARG A 261 25.22 -24.46 25.56
CA ARG A 261 26.51 -23.88 25.12
C ARG A 261 26.87 -22.60 25.88
N ASN A 262 26.31 -22.44 27.08
CA ASN A 262 26.57 -21.33 27.97
C ASN A 262 28.08 -21.09 28.15
N GLY A 263 28.51 -19.84 28.05
CA GLY A 263 29.90 -19.44 28.20
C GLY A 263 30.76 -19.53 26.95
N THR A 264 30.24 -19.95 25.80
CA THR A 264 30.97 -19.96 24.52
C THR A 264 30.67 -18.70 23.66
N VAL A 265 31.61 -18.33 22.80
CA VAL A 265 31.40 -17.36 21.71
C VAL A 265 31.31 -18.17 20.42
N MET A 266 30.24 -17.97 19.66
CA MET A 266 29.95 -18.77 18.47
C MET A 266 29.75 -17.87 17.27
N ASP A 267 30.31 -18.27 16.13
CA ASP A 267 29.96 -17.65 14.85
C ASP A 267 28.59 -18.16 14.41
N LEU A 268 27.58 -17.32 14.59
CA LEU A 268 26.19 -17.60 14.26
C LEU A 268 25.89 -17.46 12.76
N ASN A 269 26.82 -16.95 11.95
CA ASN A 269 26.69 -17.01 10.50
C ASN A 269 26.81 -18.46 9.99
N ILE A 270 27.65 -19.26 10.66
CA ILE A 270 27.81 -20.70 10.36
C ILE A 270 26.89 -21.55 11.24
N ASN A 271 26.63 -21.12 12.47
CA ASN A 271 25.87 -21.86 13.47
C ASN A 271 24.55 -21.18 13.83
N ASN A 272 23.72 -20.90 12.83
CA ASN A 272 22.39 -20.34 13.06
C ASN A 272 21.56 -21.29 13.96
N PRO A 273 21.07 -20.82 15.14
CA PRO A 273 20.32 -21.65 16.08
C PRO A 273 19.10 -22.33 15.47
N PHE A 274 18.41 -21.67 14.53
CA PHE A 274 17.23 -22.22 13.86
C PHE A 274 17.53 -23.50 13.06
N TYR A 275 18.68 -23.55 12.38
CA TYR A 275 19.07 -24.76 11.62
C TYR A 275 19.72 -25.81 12.51
N LYS A 276 20.36 -25.41 13.62
CA LYS A 276 21.05 -26.34 14.52
C LYS A 276 20.12 -27.11 15.46
N ILE A 277 18.89 -26.65 15.66
CA ILE A 277 17.84 -27.46 16.31
C ILE A 277 17.29 -28.57 15.39
N MET A 278 17.62 -28.56 14.09
CA MET A 278 17.14 -29.60 13.17
C MET A 278 18.04 -30.84 13.23
N PRO A 279 17.47 -32.05 13.22
CA PRO A 279 18.24 -33.28 13.02
C PRO A 279 19.00 -33.25 11.69
N VAL A 280 20.22 -33.81 11.66
CA VAL A 280 21.12 -33.78 10.49
C VAL A 280 20.44 -34.33 9.23
N TRP A 281 19.69 -35.43 9.35
CA TRP A 281 18.97 -36.07 8.24
C TRP A 281 17.84 -35.19 7.67
N PHE A 282 17.27 -34.31 8.49
CA PHE A 282 16.14 -33.46 8.12
C PHE A 282 16.56 -32.09 7.61
N LEU A 283 17.78 -31.64 7.93
CA LEU A 283 18.24 -30.27 7.70
C LEU A 283 18.06 -29.79 6.24
N LEU A 284 18.38 -30.62 5.24
CA LEU A 284 18.22 -30.24 3.83
C LEU A 284 16.74 -30.05 3.43
N TYR A 285 15.85 -30.90 3.95
CA TYR A 285 14.40 -30.75 3.78
C TYR A 285 13.89 -29.51 4.50
N GLY A 286 14.35 -29.27 5.73
CA GLY A 286 14.01 -28.09 6.51
C GLY A 286 14.41 -26.78 5.83
N ILE A 287 15.59 -26.73 5.21
CA ILE A 287 16.03 -25.57 4.41
C ILE A 287 15.14 -25.39 3.17
N GLY A 288 14.75 -26.48 2.50
CA GLY A 288 13.79 -26.42 1.39
C GLY A 288 12.44 -25.81 1.82
N ILE A 289 11.88 -26.27 2.94
CA ILE A 289 10.63 -25.73 3.50
C ILE A 289 10.82 -24.25 3.89
N ALA A 290 11.93 -23.89 4.54
CA ALA A 290 12.25 -22.51 4.91
C ALA A 290 12.33 -21.59 3.69
N THR A 291 12.94 -22.05 2.60
CA THR A 291 13.06 -21.29 1.34
C THR A 291 11.69 -21.05 0.72
N VAL A 292 10.82 -22.07 0.68
CA VAL A 292 9.46 -21.89 0.17
C VAL A 292 8.65 -20.97 1.09
N ALA A 293 8.78 -21.08 2.41
CA ALA A 293 8.14 -20.18 3.36
C ALA A 293 8.61 -18.72 3.19
N ALA A 294 9.90 -18.48 2.98
CA ALA A 294 10.46 -17.16 2.70
C ALA A 294 9.96 -16.57 1.38
N ILE A 295 9.82 -17.41 0.34
CA ILE A 295 9.20 -17.02 -0.93
C ILE A 295 7.74 -16.60 -0.70
N ILE A 296 6.96 -17.38 0.07
CA ILE A 296 5.56 -17.05 0.40
C ILE A 296 5.46 -15.75 1.21
N ALA A 297 6.32 -15.57 2.21
CA ALA A 297 6.41 -14.34 3.00
C ALA A 297 6.66 -13.11 2.11
N SER A 298 7.62 -13.23 1.20
CA SER A 298 7.95 -12.20 0.21
C SER A 298 6.75 -11.88 -0.69
N GLN A 299 6.02 -12.90 -1.15
CA GLN A 299 4.83 -12.74 -1.99
C GLN A 299 3.71 -11.96 -1.30
N ALA A 300 3.41 -12.31 -0.05
CA ALA A 300 2.40 -11.63 0.74
C ALA A 300 2.69 -10.11 0.82
N LEU A 301 3.94 -9.75 1.13
CA LEU A 301 4.32 -8.35 1.29
C LEU A 301 4.35 -7.57 -0.04
N ILE A 302 4.78 -8.20 -1.14
CA ILE A 302 4.70 -7.61 -2.48
C ILE A 302 3.24 -7.30 -2.83
N SER A 303 2.33 -8.25 -2.59
CA SER A 303 0.88 -8.05 -2.79
C SER A 303 0.34 -6.94 -1.88
N GLY A 304 0.72 -6.91 -0.61
CA GLY A 304 0.35 -5.84 0.33
C GLY A 304 0.82 -4.46 -0.13
N SER A 305 2.01 -4.37 -0.73
CA SER A 305 2.55 -3.13 -1.31
C SER A 305 1.73 -2.63 -2.49
N PHE A 306 1.22 -3.52 -3.35
CA PHE A 306 0.30 -3.15 -4.44
C PHE A 306 -1.02 -2.60 -3.89
N THR A 307 -1.59 -3.24 -2.86
CA THR A 307 -2.79 -2.76 -2.18
C THR A 307 -2.56 -1.37 -1.59
N LEU A 308 -1.45 -1.17 -0.88
CA LEU A 308 -1.10 0.11 -0.26
C LEU A 308 -0.96 1.22 -1.31
N ILE A 309 -0.28 0.98 -2.44
CA ILE A 309 -0.20 1.97 -3.53
C ILE A 309 -1.57 2.25 -4.13
N ALA A 310 -2.40 1.25 -4.35
CA ALA A 310 -3.74 1.47 -4.88
C ALA A 310 -4.61 2.31 -3.94
N GLU A 311 -4.51 2.10 -2.62
CA GLU A 311 -5.13 2.95 -1.62
C GLU A 311 -4.57 4.38 -1.67
N ALA A 312 -3.26 4.54 -1.80
CA ALA A 312 -2.61 5.85 -1.92
C ALA A 312 -3.06 6.61 -3.19
N VAL A 313 -3.18 5.93 -4.34
CA VAL A 313 -3.71 6.49 -5.59
C VAL A 313 -5.15 6.99 -5.39
N ARG A 314 -6.00 6.21 -4.72
CA ARG A 314 -7.39 6.60 -4.43
C ARG A 314 -7.48 7.80 -3.51
N LEU A 315 -6.59 7.88 -2.51
CA LEU A 315 -6.47 9.06 -1.66
C LEU A 315 -5.81 10.26 -2.36
N ASN A 316 -5.40 10.10 -3.64
CA ASN A 316 -4.63 11.06 -4.42
C ASN A 316 -3.35 11.49 -3.70
N LEU A 317 -2.70 10.55 -3.03
CA LEU A 317 -1.37 10.69 -2.43
C LEU A 317 -0.29 10.16 -3.37
N TRP A 318 -0.63 9.38 -4.39
CA TRP A 318 0.32 8.80 -5.36
C TRP A 318 -0.04 9.18 -6.81
N PRO A 319 0.96 9.28 -7.71
CA PRO A 319 0.73 9.40 -9.15
C PRO A 319 -0.23 8.35 -9.71
N LYS A 320 -1.00 8.67 -10.76
CA LYS A 320 -1.91 7.67 -11.36
C LYS A 320 -1.06 6.56 -11.99
N VAL A 321 -1.27 5.32 -11.58
CA VAL A 321 -0.57 4.13 -12.09
C VAL A 321 -1.56 3.11 -12.61
N ARG A 322 -1.12 2.26 -13.54
CA ARG A 322 -1.95 1.19 -14.11
C ARG A 322 -2.17 0.12 -13.05
N ILE A 323 -3.42 -0.16 -12.74
CA ILE A 323 -3.81 -1.20 -11.79
C ILE A 323 -4.55 -2.28 -12.59
N ASN A 324 -3.94 -3.45 -12.70
CA ASN A 324 -4.56 -4.61 -13.32
C ASN A 324 -5.16 -5.51 -12.23
N TYR A 325 -6.27 -6.16 -12.55
CA TYR A 325 -6.92 -7.16 -11.69
C TYR A 325 -6.85 -8.52 -12.40
N PRO A 326 -5.81 -9.34 -12.15
CA PRO A 326 -5.61 -10.60 -12.87
C PRO A 326 -6.69 -11.66 -12.56
N SER A 327 -7.42 -11.51 -11.46
CA SER A 327 -8.49 -12.41 -11.07
C SER A 327 -9.68 -11.68 -10.45
N GLU A 328 -10.84 -12.35 -10.51
CA GLU A 328 -12.08 -11.90 -9.87
C GLU A 328 -12.06 -12.05 -8.33
N GLN A 329 -11.03 -12.70 -7.77
CA GLN A 329 -10.91 -12.89 -6.32
C GLN A 329 -10.49 -11.60 -5.61
N LYS A 330 -10.98 -11.45 -4.37
CA LYS A 330 -10.82 -10.24 -3.58
C LYS A 330 -9.33 -9.92 -3.32
N GLY A 331 -8.82 -8.94 -4.06
CA GLY A 331 -7.54 -8.20 -3.88
C GLY A 331 -6.24 -8.89 -4.28
N GLN A 332 -6.31 -9.65 -5.35
CA GLN A 332 -5.15 -9.79 -6.23
C GLN A 332 -5.05 -8.55 -7.12
N LEU A 333 -4.29 -7.56 -6.65
CA LEU A 333 -3.89 -6.41 -7.45
C LEU A 333 -2.54 -6.70 -8.10
N TYR A 334 -2.37 -6.26 -9.34
CA TYR A 334 -1.06 -6.19 -9.96
C TYR A 334 -0.80 -4.76 -10.46
N VAL A 335 0.28 -4.15 -9.97
CA VAL A 335 0.69 -2.79 -10.34
C VAL A 335 2.07 -2.88 -11.00
N PRO A 336 2.15 -2.92 -12.35
CA PRO A 336 3.40 -3.21 -13.06
C PRO A 336 4.56 -2.27 -12.71
N SER A 337 4.28 -0.96 -12.60
CA SER A 337 5.32 0.03 -12.28
C SER A 337 5.91 -0.19 -10.88
N VAL A 338 5.06 -0.47 -9.89
CA VAL A 338 5.49 -0.74 -8.51
C VAL A 338 6.25 -2.05 -8.44
N ASN A 339 5.83 -3.09 -9.19
CA ASN A 339 6.52 -4.38 -9.23
C ASN A 339 8.00 -4.22 -9.61
N TRP A 340 8.28 -3.45 -10.67
CA TRP A 340 9.65 -3.23 -11.12
C TRP A 340 10.46 -2.32 -10.19
N ILE A 341 9.81 -1.33 -9.55
CA ILE A 341 10.45 -0.49 -8.51
C ILE A 341 10.85 -1.35 -7.30
N LEU A 342 9.94 -2.19 -6.81
CA LEU A 342 10.20 -3.10 -5.70
C LEU A 342 11.30 -4.11 -6.06
N TRP A 343 11.28 -4.69 -7.26
CA TRP A 343 12.32 -5.59 -7.76
C TRP A 343 13.70 -4.93 -7.76
N ALA A 344 13.80 -3.72 -8.35
CA ALA A 344 15.06 -2.97 -8.39
C ALA A 344 15.56 -2.62 -6.97
N GLY A 345 14.65 -2.24 -6.08
CA GLY A 345 14.96 -2.01 -4.66
C GLY A 345 15.49 -3.27 -3.97
N CYS A 346 14.84 -4.42 -4.17
CA CYS A 346 15.24 -5.70 -3.59
C CYS A 346 16.65 -6.11 -4.06
N LEU A 347 16.94 -5.99 -5.37
CA LEU A 347 18.27 -6.26 -5.90
C LEU A 347 19.31 -5.29 -5.34
N GLY A 348 18.97 -4.01 -5.21
CA GLY A 348 19.82 -3.00 -4.57
C GLY A 348 20.21 -3.40 -3.14
N VAL A 349 19.24 -3.85 -2.32
CA VAL A 349 19.49 -4.35 -0.96
C VAL A 349 20.44 -5.54 -0.97
N VAL A 350 20.18 -6.55 -1.81
CA VAL A 350 21.01 -7.76 -1.91
C VAL A 350 22.45 -7.42 -2.30
N LEU A 351 22.63 -6.53 -3.28
CA LEU A 351 23.96 -6.14 -3.76
C LEU A 351 24.77 -5.31 -2.74
N ILE A 352 24.09 -4.45 -1.98
CA ILE A 352 24.72 -3.59 -0.96
C ILE A 352 25.10 -4.40 0.28
N PHE A 353 24.15 -5.17 0.83
CA PHE A 353 24.33 -5.81 2.14
C PHE A 353 24.92 -7.22 2.06
N ARG A 354 24.65 -7.97 0.97
CA ARG A 354 25.13 -9.33 0.65
C ARG A 354 24.76 -10.45 1.63
N HIS A 355 24.79 -10.19 2.94
CA HIS A 355 24.48 -11.14 4.01
C HIS A 355 23.31 -10.64 4.87
N SER A 356 22.54 -11.57 5.45
CA SER A 356 21.33 -11.24 6.21
C SER A 356 21.62 -10.48 7.50
N ASP A 357 22.75 -10.76 8.15
CA ASP A 357 23.20 -10.10 9.39
C ASP A 357 23.34 -8.58 9.24
N ARG A 358 23.86 -8.13 8.08
CA ARG A 358 23.96 -6.70 7.75
C ARG A 358 22.62 -6.07 7.38
N MET A 359 21.67 -6.87 6.87
CA MET A 359 20.32 -6.39 6.53
C MET A 359 19.46 -6.18 7.78
N GLU A 360 19.70 -6.92 8.86
CA GLU A 360 18.95 -6.80 10.13
C GLU A 360 18.98 -5.37 10.70
N ALA A 361 20.15 -4.70 10.62
CA ALA A 361 20.33 -3.32 11.06
C ALA A 361 19.45 -2.33 10.29
N ALA A 362 19.28 -2.56 8.99
CA ALA A 362 18.46 -1.74 8.12
C ALA A 362 16.96 -1.92 8.43
N TYR A 363 16.55 -3.17 8.61
CA TYR A 363 15.16 -3.61 8.61
C TYR A 363 14.29 -3.05 9.75
N GLY A 364 14.77 -3.08 10.99
CA GLY A 364 13.95 -2.75 12.17
C GLY A 364 13.49 -1.28 12.26
N LEU A 365 14.23 -0.36 11.64
CA LEU A 365 14.02 1.08 11.83
C LEU A 365 12.75 1.61 11.15
N SER A 366 12.53 1.24 9.88
CA SER A 366 11.38 1.70 9.09
C SER A 366 10.06 1.22 9.69
N ILE A 367 9.97 -0.08 10.01
CA ILE A 367 8.75 -0.68 10.55
C ILE A 367 8.38 -0.05 11.90
N THR A 368 9.36 0.25 12.76
CA THR A 368 9.06 0.91 14.05
C THR A 368 8.39 2.26 13.85
N VAL A 369 8.82 3.03 12.84
CA VAL A 369 8.18 4.30 12.46
C VAL A 369 6.75 4.07 11.98
N ALA A 370 6.52 3.06 11.14
CA ALA A 370 5.17 2.71 10.70
C ALA A 370 4.24 2.34 11.87
N MET A 371 4.74 1.54 12.82
CA MET A 371 4.00 1.14 14.01
C MET A 371 3.61 2.33 14.88
N LEU A 372 4.52 3.30 15.07
CA LEU A 372 4.25 4.55 15.79
C LEU A 372 3.18 5.40 15.11
N MET A 373 3.25 5.52 13.79
CA MET A 373 2.21 6.23 13.03
C MET A 373 0.86 5.54 13.18
N THR A 374 0.82 4.21 13.07
CA THR A 374 -0.39 3.41 13.29
C THR A 374 -0.96 3.63 14.71
N THR A 375 -0.11 3.68 15.74
CA THR A 375 -0.52 3.99 17.13
C THR A 375 -1.23 5.34 17.22
N ILE A 376 -0.69 6.37 16.56
CA ILE A 376 -1.30 7.71 16.50
C ILE A 376 -2.67 7.66 15.81
N LEU A 377 -2.78 7.00 14.66
CA LEU A 377 -4.04 6.89 13.92
C LEU A 377 -5.10 6.09 14.71
N VAL A 378 -4.72 4.98 15.34
CA VAL A 378 -5.62 4.15 16.18
C VAL A 378 -6.14 4.95 17.37
N SER A 379 -5.31 5.78 18.00
CA SER A 379 -5.75 6.64 19.12
C SER A 379 -6.93 7.56 18.73
N LYS A 380 -6.90 8.11 17.49
CA LYS A 380 -7.99 8.95 16.97
C LYS A 380 -9.20 8.14 16.53
N PHE A 381 -8.99 6.93 16.05
CA PHE A 381 -10.07 5.98 15.81
C PHE A 381 -10.81 5.63 17.11
N LEU A 382 -10.09 5.34 18.20
CA LEU A 382 -10.69 5.08 19.52
C LEU A 382 -11.49 6.30 20.02
N LYS A 383 -10.98 7.51 19.81
CA LYS A 383 -11.71 8.76 20.09
C LYS A 383 -13.00 8.87 19.27
N ARG A 384 -12.96 8.49 17.98
CA ARG A 384 -14.16 8.46 17.11
C ARG A 384 -15.20 7.45 17.62
N LYS A 385 -14.76 6.32 18.19
CA LYS A 385 -15.61 5.29 18.82
C LYS A 385 -16.12 5.68 20.21
N LYS A 386 -15.87 6.90 20.69
CA LYS A 386 -16.29 7.42 22.01
C LYS A 386 -15.75 6.59 23.19
N ILE A 387 -14.58 5.96 23.03
CA ILE A 387 -13.88 5.32 24.15
C ILE A 387 -13.42 6.41 25.14
N PRO A 388 -13.49 6.19 26.46
CA PRO A 388 -13.06 7.17 27.45
C PRO A 388 -11.62 7.66 27.24
N ASN A 389 -11.39 8.96 27.42
CA ASN A 389 -10.09 9.58 27.16
C ASN A 389 -8.96 8.95 28.00
N TYR A 390 -9.23 8.52 29.24
CA TYR A 390 -8.20 7.89 30.09
C TYR A 390 -7.66 6.58 29.48
N ILE A 391 -8.51 5.75 28.87
CA ILE A 391 -8.10 4.52 28.18
C ILE A 391 -7.24 4.85 26.96
N ILE A 392 -7.61 5.89 26.23
CA ILE A 392 -6.86 6.34 25.05
C ILE A 392 -5.47 6.86 25.46
N THR A 393 -5.40 7.62 26.55
CA THR A 393 -4.13 8.12 27.08
C THR A 393 -3.24 6.98 27.58
N ILE A 394 -3.80 6.00 28.31
CA ILE A 394 -3.06 4.81 28.75
C ILE A 394 -2.54 4.03 27.53
N PHE A 395 -3.40 3.78 26.53
CA PHE A 395 -3.01 3.13 25.28
C PHE A 395 -1.83 3.87 24.62
N LEU A 396 -1.94 5.19 24.49
CA LEU A 396 -0.92 6.00 23.83
C LEU A 396 0.40 5.97 24.62
N ILE A 397 0.37 6.16 25.93
CA ILE A 397 1.56 6.13 26.78
C ILE A 397 2.25 4.76 26.68
N VAL A 398 1.51 3.66 26.81
CA VAL A 398 2.08 2.31 26.79
C VAL A 398 2.73 2.01 25.44
N TYR A 399 2.02 2.21 24.33
CA TYR A 399 2.55 1.83 23.01
C TYR A 399 3.62 2.79 22.50
N VAL A 400 3.50 4.10 22.75
CA VAL A 400 4.56 5.06 22.41
C VAL A 400 5.81 4.80 23.24
N SER A 401 5.69 4.38 24.51
CA SER A 401 6.86 4.01 25.32
C SER A 401 7.54 2.75 24.79
N ILE A 402 6.77 1.69 24.49
CA ILE A 402 7.32 0.43 23.95
C ILE A 402 7.98 0.68 22.59
N GLU A 403 7.26 1.29 21.66
CA GLU A 403 7.78 1.56 20.30
C GLU A 403 8.90 2.59 20.30
N GLY A 404 8.84 3.60 21.17
CA GLY A 404 9.92 4.57 21.35
C GLY A 404 11.21 3.92 21.87
N THR A 405 11.09 2.93 22.76
CA THR A 405 12.24 2.16 23.25
C THR A 405 12.83 1.29 22.13
N PHE A 406 11.99 0.63 21.32
CA PHE A 406 12.47 -0.10 20.13
C PHE A 406 13.10 0.83 19.10
N LEU A 407 12.54 2.02 18.89
CA LEU A 407 13.08 3.01 17.97
C LEU A 407 14.48 3.45 18.44
N ALA A 408 14.64 3.74 19.73
CA ALA A 408 15.93 4.08 20.32
C ALA A 408 16.94 2.93 20.17
N GLY A 409 16.50 1.67 20.36
CA GLY A 409 17.33 0.49 20.15
C GLY A 409 17.81 0.33 18.70
N ASN A 410 16.90 0.52 17.74
CA ASN A 410 17.22 0.44 16.30
C ASN A 410 18.04 1.64 15.80
N LEU A 411 17.93 2.82 16.43
CA LEU A 411 18.69 4.00 16.04
C LEU A 411 20.20 3.83 16.30
N HIS A 412 20.60 2.97 17.25
CA HIS A 412 22.01 2.64 17.46
C HIS A 412 22.64 1.98 16.22
N LYS A 413 21.85 1.21 15.45
CA LYS A 413 22.26 0.54 14.21
C LYS A 413 22.06 1.40 12.96
N PHE A 414 21.85 2.72 13.12
CA PHE A 414 21.61 3.62 11.99
C PHE A 414 22.78 3.65 11.02
N LEU A 415 24.02 3.70 11.53
CA LEU A 415 25.24 3.71 10.71
C LEU A 415 25.52 2.36 10.05
N ASP A 416 25.11 1.25 10.68
CA ASP A 416 25.35 -0.11 10.18
C ASP A 416 24.40 -0.53 9.05
N GLY A 417 23.35 0.27 8.77
CA GLY A 417 22.42 0.00 7.68
C GLY A 417 21.06 0.69 7.78
N GLY A 418 20.66 1.16 8.97
CA GLY A 418 19.37 1.83 9.20
C GLY A 418 19.12 3.05 8.29
N TRP A 419 20.18 3.77 7.90
CA TRP A 419 20.09 4.93 7.00
C TRP A 419 19.47 4.58 5.63
N PHE A 420 19.69 3.36 5.14
CA PHE A 420 19.27 2.96 3.80
C PHE A 420 17.74 2.92 3.68
N THR A 421 17.07 2.36 4.68
CA THR A 421 15.62 2.13 4.67
C THR A 421 14.86 3.43 4.87
N LEU A 422 15.39 4.31 5.74
CA LEU A 422 14.90 5.66 5.89
C LEU A 422 15.13 6.52 4.65
N SER A 423 16.23 6.33 3.92
CA SER A 423 16.46 7.03 2.65
C SER A 423 15.43 6.64 1.60
N ILE A 424 15.10 5.34 1.47
CA ILE A 424 14.01 4.86 0.61
C ILE A 424 12.67 5.47 1.08
N GLY A 425 12.37 5.40 2.37
CA GLY A 425 11.15 5.98 2.95
C GLY A 425 11.05 7.49 2.67
N PHE A 426 12.16 8.23 2.72
CA PHE A 426 12.22 9.66 2.44
C PHE A 426 11.98 9.98 0.95
N VAL A 427 12.53 9.18 0.04
CA VAL A 427 12.26 9.30 -1.40
C VAL A 427 10.77 9.07 -1.67
N LEU A 428 10.18 8.00 -1.13
CA LEU A 428 8.75 7.70 -1.25
C LEU A 428 7.88 8.81 -0.63
N PHE A 429 8.30 9.34 0.53
CA PHE A 429 7.63 10.45 1.20
C PHE A 429 7.64 11.69 0.31
N THR A 430 8.76 12.01 -0.33
CA THR A 430 8.86 13.18 -1.23
C THR A 430 7.94 13.04 -2.43
N VAL A 431 7.82 11.84 -3.02
CA VAL A 431 6.86 11.56 -4.09
C VAL A 431 5.42 11.78 -3.60
N MET A 432 5.05 11.18 -2.47
CA MET A 432 3.69 11.29 -1.95
C MET A 432 3.33 12.72 -1.51
N TRP A 433 4.26 13.38 -0.82
CA TRP A 433 4.08 14.71 -0.27
C TRP A 433 4.01 15.77 -1.36
N THR A 434 4.86 15.67 -2.39
CA THR A 434 4.78 16.53 -3.58
C THR A 434 3.45 16.33 -4.28
N TRP A 435 3.01 15.08 -4.50
CA TRP A 435 1.74 14.83 -5.18
C TRP A 435 0.54 15.39 -4.41
N HIS A 436 0.52 15.18 -3.08
CA HIS A 436 -0.48 15.73 -2.19
C HIS A 436 -0.50 17.27 -2.22
N THR A 437 0.66 17.89 -2.07
CA THR A 437 0.76 19.36 -1.97
C THR A 437 0.49 20.02 -3.32
N ALA A 438 0.97 19.45 -4.43
CA ALA A 438 0.66 19.92 -5.78
C ALA A 438 -0.84 19.87 -6.08
N ARG A 439 -1.55 18.85 -5.57
CA ARG A 439 -3.02 18.81 -5.66
C ARG A 439 -3.66 19.96 -4.88
N LYS A 440 -3.20 20.23 -3.66
CA LYS A 440 -3.72 21.34 -2.84
C LYS A 440 -3.50 22.70 -3.51
N ILE A 441 -2.31 22.90 -4.11
CA ILE A 441 -1.99 24.09 -4.90
C ILE A 441 -2.94 24.18 -6.10
N ARG A 442 -3.02 23.15 -6.96
CA ARG A 442 -3.91 23.13 -8.14
C ARG A 442 -5.38 23.36 -7.79
N ASN A 443 -5.88 22.78 -6.70
CA ASN A 443 -7.27 22.93 -6.28
C ASN A 443 -7.61 24.35 -5.83
N ARG A 444 -6.64 25.13 -5.31
CA ARG A 444 -6.85 26.55 -4.96
C ARG A 444 -7.25 27.41 -6.16
N TYR A 445 -6.88 26.98 -7.36
CA TYR A 445 -7.08 27.73 -8.61
C TYR A 445 -8.15 27.12 -9.52
N VAL A 446 -8.88 26.10 -9.04
CA VAL A 446 -10.07 25.61 -9.76
C VAL A 446 -11.23 26.54 -9.44
N LYS A 447 -11.64 27.33 -10.42
CA LYS A 447 -12.85 28.15 -10.33
C LYS A 447 -14.02 27.42 -10.97
N PHE A 448 -15.08 27.22 -10.18
CA PHE A 448 -16.39 26.80 -10.68
C PHE A 448 -17.20 28.04 -11.02
N VAL A 449 -18.01 27.94 -12.07
CA VAL A 449 -18.97 28.96 -12.49
C VAL A 449 -20.35 28.31 -12.56
N ALA A 450 -21.41 29.12 -12.37
CA ALA A 450 -22.77 28.66 -12.57
C ALA A 450 -22.95 28.30 -14.05
N ILE A 451 -23.43 27.09 -14.33
CA ILE A 451 -23.62 26.65 -15.71
C ILE A 451 -24.85 27.30 -16.36
N ASP A 452 -25.81 27.70 -15.53
CA ASP A 452 -27.08 28.31 -15.95
C ASP A 452 -26.84 29.60 -16.75
N ASP A 453 -25.80 30.37 -16.37
CA ASP A 453 -25.37 31.60 -17.05
C ASP A 453 -24.96 31.37 -18.52
N TYR A 454 -24.72 30.12 -18.92
CA TYR A 454 -24.22 29.76 -20.25
C TYR A 454 -25.22 28.96 -21.09
N PHE A 455 -26.43 28.68 -20.59
CA PHE A 455 -27.41 27.86 -21.32
C PHE A 455 -27.82 28.47 -22.67
N ASP A 456 -28.16 29.75 -22.68
CA ASP A 456 -28.55 30.45 -23.91
C ASP A 456 -27.39 30.51 -24.91
N ILE A 457 -26.18 30.82 -24.42
CA ILE A 457 -24.97 30.90 -25.25
C ILE A 457 -24.66 29.54 -25.90
N LEU A 458 -24.73 28.44 -25.15
CA LEU A 458 -24.47 27.09 -25.68
C LEU A 458 -25.55 26.66 -26.68
N LYS A 459 -26.80 27.03 -26.44
CA LYS A 459 -27.92 26.76 -27.35
C LYS A 459 -27.74 27.52 -28.67
N GLU A 460 -27.44 28.80 -28.61
CA GLU A 460 -27.15 29.63 -29.80
C GLU A 460 -25.92 29.12 -30.55
N LEU A 461 -24.81 28.84 -29.86
CA LEU A 461 -23.60 28.31 -30.46
C LEU A 461 -23.82 26.97 -31.18
N SER A 462 -24.72 26.12 -30.68
CA SER A 462 -25.06 24.86 -31.36
C SER A 462 -25.75 25.09 -32.71
N ALA A 463 -26.53 26.16 -32.82
CA ALA A 463 -27.31 26.51 -34.01
C ALA A 463 -26.55 27.39 -34.99
N ASP A 464 -25.52 28.12 -34.53
CA ASP A 464 -24.75 29.07 -35.31
C ASP A 464 -23.95 28.40 -36.45
N GLU A 465 -24.42 28.58 -37.69
CA GLU A 465 -23.76 28.02 -38.87
C GLU A 465 -22.46 28.75 -39.26
N THR A 466 -22.20 29.93 -38.71
CA THR A 466 -20.96 30.68 -38.96
C THR A 466 -19.76 30.04 -38.28
N VAL A 467 -19.98 29.30 -37.20
CA VAL A 467 -18.93 28.52 -36.51
C VAL A 467 -18.83 27.13 -37.15
N PRO A 468 -17.64 26.70 -37.61
CA PRO A 468 -17.46 25.38 -38.17
C PRO A 468 -17.76 24.31 -37.11
N LYS A 469 -18.50 23.28 -37.52
CA LYS A 469 -18.89 22.19 -36.63
C LYS A 469 -17.66 21.41 -36.17
N TYR A 470 -17.46 21.34 -34.86
CA TYR A 470 -16.31 20.70 -34.24
C TYR A 470 -16.51 19.20 -34.03
N ALA A 471 -17.73 18.78 -33.67
CA ALA A 471 -18.19 17.40 -33.56
C ALA A 471 -19.73 17.35 -33.54
N SER A 472 -20.35 16.21 -33.87
CA SER A 472 -21.77 16.00 -33.56
C SER A 472 -22.01 15.89 -32.05
N GLN A 473 -21.25 15.04 -31.37
CA GLN A 473 -21.40 14.73 -29.96
C GLN A 473 -20.11 15.10 -29.22
N LEU A 474 -20.13 16.24 -28.51
CA LEU A 474 -18.93 16.77 -27.84
C LEU A 474 -18.97 16.46 -26.34
N VAL A 475 -17.99 15.69 -25.86
CA VAL A 475 -17.99 15.15 -24.49
C VAL A 475 -16.87 15.78 -23.66
N TYR A 476 -17.22 16.35 -22.51
CA TYR A 476 -16.29 16.89 -21.52
C TYR A 476 -16.39 16.13 -20.20
N LEU A 477 -15.25 15.89 -19.56
CA LEU A 477 -15.19 15.36 -18.20
C LEU A 477 -15.23 16.51 -17.18
N THR A 478 -16.19 16.48 -16.25
CA THR A 478 -16.35 17.48 -15.19
C THR A 478 -16.06 16.87 -13.81
N SER A 479 -15.39 17.65 -12.96
CA SER A 479 -15.17 17.33 -11.54
C SER A 479 -16.13 18.10 -10.62
N ALA A 480 -17.12 18.83 -11.17
CA ALA A 480 -18.10 19.58 -10.39
C ALA A 480 -19.08 18.62 -9.70
N ASN A 481 -19.22 18.72 -8.38
CA ASN A 481 -20.11 17.86 -7.60
C ASN A 481 -21.57 18.27 -7.75
N PHE A 482 -21.85 19.54 -8.01
CA PHE A 482 -23.18 20.08 -8.17
C PHE A 482 -23.54 20.19 -9.66
N ASN A 483 -24.79 19.90 -10.00
CA ASN A 483 -25.33 20.01 -11.35
C ASN A 483 -25.37 21.45 -11.88
N SER A 484 -25.56 22.43 -11.00
CA SER A 484 -25.54 23.86 -11.30
C SER A 484 -24.13 24.44 -11.55
N GLU A 485 -23.07 23.64 -11.36
CA GLU A 485 -21.69 24.12 -11.49
C GLU A 485 -20.92 23.41 -12.60
N ILE A 486 -20.02 24.15 -13.26
CA ILE A 486 -19.04 23.62 -14.20
C ILE A 486 -17.68 24.29 -13.98
N GLU A 487 -16.58 23.59 -14.24
CA GLU A 487 -15.28 24.25 -14.21
C GLU A 487 -15.17 25.32 -15.30
N SER A 488 -14.78 26.54 -14.91
CA SER A 488 -14.52 27.67 -15.82
C SER A 488 -13.64 27.31 -17.03
N LYS A 489 -12.70 26.38 -16.88
CA LYS A 489 -11.84 25.90 -17.97
C LYS A 489 -12.62 25.22 -19.10
N ILE A 490 -13.74 24.54 -18.81
CA ILE A 490 -14.57 23.87 -19.81
C ILE A 490 -15.29 24.93 -20.65
N VAL A 491 -15.89 25.91 -19.97
CA VAL A 491 -16.51 27.08 -20.63
C VAL A 491 -15.48 27.84 -21.47
N TYR A 492 -14.30 28.11 -20.93
CA TYR A 492 -13.19 28.74 -21.66
C TYR A 492 -12.81 27.96 -22.92
N SER A 493 -12.72 26.62 -22.83
CA SER A 493 -12.43 25.75 -23.97
C SER A 493 -13.54 25.82 -25.02
N ILE A 494 -14.81 25.81 -24.63
CA ILE A 494 -15.94 25.81 -25.57
C ILE A 494 -16.09 27.19 -26.24
N LEU A 495 -15.95 28.28 -25.49
CA LEU A 495 -16.31 29.63 -25.95
C LEU A 495 -15.12 30.52 -26.35
N GLN A 496 -14.04 30.54 -25.56
CA GLN A 496 -13.03 31.61 -25.64
C GLN A 496 -11.77 31.26 -26.43
N LYS A 497 -11.47 29.97 -26.64
CA LYS A 497 -10.27 29.58 -27.39
C LYS A 497 -10.52 29.53 -28.89
N GLN A 498 -11.18 28.47 -29.33
CA GLN A 498 -11.76 28.36 -30.66
C GLN A 498 -13.17 27.86 -30.41
N PRO A 499 -14.22 28.66 -30.72
CA PRO A 499 -15.60 28.28 -30.46
C PRO A 499 -15.90 26.88 -30.98
N LYS A 500 -16.35 25.99 -30.11
CA LYS A 500 -16.57 24.57 -30.44
C LYS A 500 -18.05 24.29 -30.58
N ARG A 501 -18.57 24.51 -31.79
CA ARG A 501 -19.95 24.13 -32.11
C ARG A 501 -20.13 22.62 -32.14
N ALA A 502 -21.13 22.12 -31.42
CA ALA A 502 -21.59 20.73 -31.47
C ALA A 502 -23.13 20.64 -31.52
N ASP A 503 -23.66 19.50 -31.98
CA ASP A 503 -25.11 19.27 -31.97
C ASP A 503 -25.61 19.10 -30.52
N VAL A 504 -24.85 18.31 -29.74
CA VAL A 504 -25.09 18.03 -28.32
C VAL A 504 -23.77 18.09 -27.53
N TYR A 505 -23.82 18.77 -26.39
CA TYR A 505 -22.76 18.84 -25.40
C TYR A 505 -23.05 17.87 -24.25
N TRP A 506 -22.07 17.02 -23.93
CA TRP A 506 -22.15 16.05 -22.84
C TRP A 506 -21.19 16.41 -21.73
N LEU A 507 -21.69 16.50 -20.51
CA LEU A 507 -20.90 16.65 -19.31
C LEU A 507 -20.90 15.34 -18.53
N VAL A 508 -19.75 14.70 -18.43
CA VAL A 508 -19.62 13.41 -17.75
C VAL A 508 -18.90 13.61 -16.43
N HIS A 509 -19.61 13.35 -15.34
CA HIS A 509 -19.07 13.30 -13.99
C HIS A 509 -18.88 11.85 -13.55
N VAL A 510 -17.83 11.59 -12.78
CA VAL A 510 -17.55 10.26 -12.23
C VAL A 510 -17.34 10.39 -10.73
N ASP A 511 -18.33 9.96 -9.96
CA ASP A 511 -18.26 9.83 -8.52
C ASP A 511 -17.85 8.41 -8.12
N VAL A 512 -16.76 8.29 -7.37
CA VAL A 512 -16.27 7.01 -6.86
C VAL A 512 -16.81 6.81 -5.46
N VAL A 513 -17.84 5.99 -5.36
CA VAL A 513 -18.55 5.73 -4.10
C VAL A 513 -17.84 4.66 -3.27
N ASP A 514 -18.09 4.68 -1.96
CA ASP A 514 -17.47 3.75 -1.01
C ASP A 514 -17.97 2.29 -1.16
N GLU A 515 -18.94 2.00 -2.03
CA GLU A 515 -19.41 0.63 -2.31
C GLU A 515 -18.51 -0.01 -3.38
N PRO A 516 -18.11 -1.29 -3.28
CA PRO A 516 -17.05 -1.85 -4.13
C PRO A 516 -17.43 -2.04 -5.60
N TYR A 517 -18.63 -2.53 -5.89
CA TYR A 517 -19.04 -2.97 -7.23
C TYR A 517 -20.25 -2.20 -7.78
N LYS A 518 -20.56 -1.04 -7.18
CA LYS A 518 -21.67 -0.19 -7.60
C LYS A 518 -21.46 0.29 -9.05
N ARG A 519 -22.52 0.25 -9.86
CA ARG A 519 -22.50 0.63 -11.27
C ARG A 519 -23.82 1.31 -11.61
N GLU A 520 -24.00 2.50 -11.07
CA GLU A 520 -25.20 3.31 -11.28
C GLU A 520 -24.84 4.56 -12.09
N TYR A 521 -25.81 5.12 -12.79
CA TYR A 521 -25.69 6.39 -13.49
C TYR A 521 -26.98 7.19 -13.32
N GLU A 522 -26.85 8.50 -13.33
CA GLU A 522 -27.93 9.47 -13.35
C GLU A 522 -27.75 10.36 -14.58
N VAL A 523 -28.85 10.71 -15.25
CA VAL A 523 -28.84 11.58 -16.43
C VAL A 523 -29.73 12.78 -16.15
N GLU A 524 -29.21 13.97 -16.46
CA GLU A 524 -29.91 15.23 -16.29
C GLU A 524 -29.84 16.05 -17.59
N PHE A 525 -30.99 16.51 -18.07
CA PHE A 525 -31.11 17.34 -19.26
C PHE A 525 -31.10 18.81 -18.86
N LEU A 526 -29.90 19.41 -18.81
CA LEU A 526 -29.73 20.82 -18.44
C LEU A 526 -30.33 21.75 -19.50
N VAL A 527 -30.10 21.43 -20.79
CA VAL A 527 -30.81 22.05 -21.91
C VAL A 527 -31.33 20.93 -22.82
N PRO A 528 -32.66 20.82 -23.02
CA PRO A 528 -33.25 19.75 -23.82
C PRO A 528 -32.58 19.58 -25.18
N ASN A 529 -32.15 18.36 -25.50
CA ASN A 529 -31.47 17.97 -26.75
C ASN A 529 -30.18 18.73 -27.08
N LYS A 530 -29.60 19.49 -26.13
CA LYS A 530 -28.42 20.34 -26.38
C LYS A 530 -27.34 20.20 -25.34
N LEU A 531 -27.68 20.12 -24.06
CA LEU A 531 -26.72 19.99 -22.97
C LEU A 531 -27.21 18.93 -22.00
N ILE A 532 -26.48 17.82 -21.94
CA ILE A 532 -26.84 16.65 -21.14
C ILE A 532 -25.70 16.34 -20.17
N ARG A 533 -26.04 16.13 -18.91
CA ARG A 533 -25.10 15.73 -17.87
C ARG A 533 -25.34 14.27 -17.49
N ILE A 534 -24.26 13.50 -17.37
CA ILE A 534 -24.28 12.11 -16.92
C ILE A 534 -23.38 11.99 -15.70
N ASP A 535 -23.96 11.57 -14.59
CA ASP A 535 -23.24 11.34 -13.34
C ASP A 535 -23.12 9.84 -13.08
N PHE A 536 -21.92 9.29 -13.25
CA PHE A 536 -21.62 7.90 -12.94
C PHE A 536 -21.30 7.71 -11.46
N LYS A 537 -22.04 6.84 -10.77
CA LYS A 537 -21.76 6.39 -9.40
C LYS A 537 -21.09 5.02 -9.47
N LEU A 538 -19.76 5.03 -9.58
CA LEU A 538 -18.96 3.82 -9.73
C LEU A 538 -18.36 3.38 -8.41
N GLY A 539 -18.43 2.08 -8.16
CA GLY A 539 -17.77 1.47 -7.03
C GLY A 539 -16.27 1.46 -7.19
N PHE A 540 -15.54 1.52 -6.08
CA PHE A 540 -14.08 1.66 -6.09
C PHE A 540 -13.31 0.50 -6.75
N ARG A 541 -13.95 -0.66 -6.98
CA ARG A 541 -13.37 -1.82 -7.70
C ARG A 541 -13.79 -1.88 -9.16
N VAL A 542 -14.61 -0.95 -9.64
CA VAL A 542 -15.02 -0.89 -11.04
C VAL A 542 -13.99 -0.07 -11.81
N GLU A 543 -13.41 -0.66 -12.85
CA GLU A 543 -12.53 0.06 -13.76
C GLU A 543 -13.33 1.18 -14.45
N GLN A 544 -12.75 2.37 -14.51
CA GLN A 544 -13.38 3.56 -15.07
C GLN A 544 -13.25 3.53 -16.60
N GLN A 545 -13.89 2.57 -17.26
CA GLN A 545 -13.93 2.46 -18.72
C GLN A 545 -14.97 3.43 -19.28
N ILE A 546 -14.71 4.74 -19.14
CA ILE A 546 -15.73 5.77 -19.38
C ILE A 546 -16.25 5.73 -20.81
N ASN A 547 -15.41 5.44 -21.80
CA ASN A 547 -15.88 5.27 -23.18
C ASN A 547 -16.96 4.18 -23.34
N LEU A 548 -16.76 3.02 -22.71
CA LEU A 548 -17.71 1.90 -22.79
C LEU A 548 -18.97 2.17 -21.97
N LEU A 549 -18.81 2.75 -20.78
CA LEU A 549 -19.93 3.10 -19.90
C LEU A 549 -20.80 4.19 -20.54
N PHE A 550 -20.18 5.25 -21.04
CA PHE A 550 -20.84 6.34 -21.76
C PHE A 550 -21.61 5.81 -22.96
N ARG A 551 -20.98 4.98 -23.81
CA ARG A 551 -21.66 4.38 -24.96
C ARG A 551 -22.90 3.57 -24.56
N LYS A 552 -22.83 2.79 -23.48
CA LYS A 552 -24.00 2.04 -22.97
C LYS A 552 -25.12 2.94 -22.48
N VAL A 553 -24.79 4.04 -21.80
CA VAL A 553 -25.79 5.03 -21.38
C VAL A 553 -26.45 5.67 -22.58
N VAL A 554 -25.67 6.09 -23.58
CA VAL A 554 -26.21 6.65 -24.83
C VAL A 554 -27.11 5.65 -25.56
N GLU A 555 -26.71 4.38 -25.66
CA GLU A 555 -27.55 3.32 -26.26
C GLU A 555 -28.87 3.11 -25.51
N ASP A 556 -28.88 3.24 -24.17
CA ASP A 556 -30.10 3.17 -23.35
C ASP A 556 -31.02 4.38 -23.60
N LEU A 557 -30.46 5.59 -23.64
CA LEU A 557 -31.22 6.83 -23.92
C LEU A 557 -31.86 6.81 -25.31
N VAL A 558 -31.14 6.33 -26.32
CA VAL A 558 -31.66 6.18 -27.69
C VAL A 558 -32.79 5.16 -27.75
N LYS A 559 -32.67 4.03 -27.04
CA LYS A 559 -33.75 3.01 -26.98
C LYS A 559 -35.02 3.54 -26.32
N LYS A 560 -34.89 4.44 -25.34
CA LYS A 560 -36.01 5.11 -24.67
C LYS A 560 -36.59 6.29 -25.48
N GLY A 561 -35.93 6.68 -26.58
CA GLY A 561 -36.32 7.82 -27.40
C GLY A 561 -36.05 9.17 -26.74
N GLU A 562 -35.21 9.21 -25.70
CA GLU A 562 -34.87 10.44 -24.96
C GLU A 562 -33.82 11.29 -25.70
N VAL A 563 -32.98 10.66 -26.54
CA VAL A 563 -31.92 11.32 -27.31
C VAL A 563 -31.85 10.75 -28.73
N ASP A 564 -31.68 11.63 -29.72
CA ASP A 564 -31.31 11.25 -31.09
C ASP A 564 -29.82 11.53 -31.32
N ILE A 565 -29.07 10.48 -31.69
CA ILE A 565 -27.62 10.56 -31.98
C ILE A 565 -27.31 10.47 -33.48
N THR A 566 -28.33 10.47 -34.34
CA THR A 566 -28.11 10.45 -35.79
C THR A 566 -27.35 11.69 -36.24
N SER A 567 -26.44 11.49 -37.19
CA SER A 567 -25.60 12.57 -37.67
C SER A 567 -26.44 13.64 -38.38
N HIS A 568 -26.24 14.92 -38.07
CA HIS A 568 -26.83 16.03 -38.83
C HIS A 568 -26.13 16.32 -40.17
N TYR A 569 -25.05 15.62 -40.50
CA TYR A 569 -24.44 15.75 -41.84
C TYR A 569 -25.38 15.17 -42.89
N LYS A 570 -25.75 15.96 -43.91
CA LYS A 570 -26.75 15.57 -44.93
C LYS A 570 -26.50 14.18 -45.54
N SER A 571 -25.23 13.85 -45.84
CA SER A 571 -24.84 12.55 -46.38
C SER A 571 -25.06 11.39 -45.38
N LEU A 572 -24.69 11.59 -44.12
CA LEU A 572 -24.75 10.55 -43.08
C LEU A 572 -26.18 10.40 -42.53
N ASN A 573 -26.91 11.49 -42.37
CA ASN A 573 -28.31 11.50 -41.95
C ASN A 573 -29.18 10.69 -42.90
N LYS A 574 -28.97 10.84 -44.22
CA LYS A 574 -29.67 10.07 -45.26
C LYS A 574 -29.57 8.55 -45.05
N HIS A 575 -28.45 8.09 -44.49
CA HIS A 575 -28.21 6.68 -44.19
C HIS A 575 -28.42 6.32 -42.71
N LYS A 576 -28.98 7.22 -41.90
CA LYS A 576 -29.18 7.07 -40.44
C LYS A 576 -27.89 6.67 -39.70
N ILE A 577 -26.75 7.17 -40.18
CA ILE A 577 -25.45 6.91 -39.56
C ILE A 577 -25.32 7.77 -38.30
N VAL A 578 -24.77 7.18 -37.24
CA VAL A 578 -24.53 7.85 -35.95
C VAL A 578 -23.51 8.99 -36.11
N GLY A 579 -23.74 10.10 -35.42
CA GLY A 579 -22.81 11.23 -35.38
C GLY A 579 -21.46 10.87 -34.76
N ASP A 580 -20.43 11.65 -35.07
CA ASP A 580 -19.10 11.48 -34.47
C ASP A 580 -19.09 11.91 -33.00
N PHE A 581 -18.43 11.11 -32.17
CA PHE A 581 -18.16 11.42 -30.76
C PHE A 581 -16.73 11.93 -30.61
N ARG A 582 -16.58 13.06 -29.92
CA ARG A 582 -15.26 13.61 -29.60
C ARG A 582 -15.17 13.94 -28.12
N PHE A 583 -14.23 13.29 -27.44
CA PHE A 583 -13.92 13.55 -26.04
C PHE A 583 -12.86 14.65 -25.95
N VAL A 584 -13.12 15.70 -25.19
CA VAL A 584 -12.14 16.76 -24.91
C VAL A 584 -11.66 16.63 -23.47
N VAL A 585 -10.40 16.26 -23.31
CA VAL A 585 -9.74 16.15 -22.00
C VAL A 585 -8.90 17.40 -21.77
N ILE A 586 -9.31 18.21 -20.80
CA ILE A 586 -8.60 19.45 -20.49
C ILE A 586 -7.48 19.19 -19.48
N GLU A 587 -6.26 19.16 -20.00
CA GLU A 587 -5.04 19.08 -19.22
C GLU A 587 -4.66 20.47 -18.69
N LYS A 588 -4.52 20.58 -17.37
CA LYS A 588 -4.09 21.82 -16.73
C LYS A 588 -2.58 21.96 -16.83
N VAL A 589 -2.10 23.03 -17.47
CA VAL A 589 -0.67 23.39 -17.55
C VAL A 589 -0.40 24.58 -16.65
N LEU A 590 0.68 24.59 -15.89
CA LEU A 590 1.03 25.77 -15.10
C LEU A 590 1.51 26.89 -16.04
N SER A 591 0.86 28.05 -15.95
CA SER A 591 1.40 29.29 -16.50
C SER A 591 2.68 29.68 -15.76
N ARG A 592 3.65 30.25 -16.47
CA ARG A 592 4.87 30.83 -15.88
C ARG A 592 4.60 32.14 -15.09
N SER A 593 3.39 32.70 -15.15
CA SER A 593 3.02 33.92 -14.44
C SER A 593 2.99 33.68 -12.93
N HIS A 594 3.90 34.34 -12.21
CA HIS A 594 4.28 34.01 -10.84
C HIS A 594 3.38 34.64 -9.77
N SER A 595 2.83 33.78 -8.91
CA SER A 595 2.31 34.13 -7.57
C SER A 595 2.52 32.99 -6.56
N LEU A 596 3.40 32.02 -6.87
CA LEU A 596 3.71 30.88 -6.00
C LEU A 596 4.91 31.19 -5.12
N SER A 597 4.84 30.81 -3.85
CA SER A 597 6.01 30.84 -2.95
C SER A 597 7.13 29.93 -3.48
N PHE A 598 8.37 30.16 -3.03
CA PHE A 598 9.53 29.32 -3.42
C PHE A 598 9.27 27.82 -3.20
N TYR A 599 8.70 27.47 -2.05
CA TYR A 599 8.32 26.09 -1.71
C TYR A 599 7.26 25.52 -2.66
N GLU A 600 6.21 26.29 -2.98
CA GLU A 600 5.17 25.87 -3.93
C GLU A 600 5.75 25.70 -5.34
N ARG A 601 6.67 26.57 -5.78
CA ARG A 601 7.34 26.43 -7.09
C ARG A 601 8.14 25.13 -7.17
N PHE A 602 8.98 24.86 -6.17
CA PHE A 602 9.78 23.62 -6.12
C PHE A 602 8.90 22.36 -6.17
N ILE A 603 7.80 22.34 -5.41
CA ILE A 603 6.82 21.24 -5.45
C ILE A 603 6.22 21.08 -6.84
N MET A 604 5.83 22.18 -7.48
CA MET A 604 5.21 22.10 -8.80
C MET A 604 6.18 21.65 -9.88
N ASP A 605 7.46 22.04 -9.81
CA ASP A 605 8.51 21.57 -10.72
C ASP A 605 8.74 20.06 -10.57
N PHE A 606 8.84 19.57 -9.32
CA PHE A 606 8.97 18.13 -9.07
C PHE A 606 7.70 17.36 -9.49
N TYR A 607 6.52 17.92 -9.26
CA TYR A 607 5.24 17.37 -9.71
C TYR A 607 5.18 17.20 -11.23
N VAL A 608 5.68 18.17 -12.01
CA VAL A 608 5.72 18.07 -13.48
C VAL A 608 6.59 16.92 -13.94
N GLN A 609 7.72 16.65 -13.27
CA GLN A 609 8.57 15.49 -13.58
C GLN A 609 7.86 14.18 -13.23
N LEU A 610 7.26 14.09 -12.03
CA LEU A 610 6.48 12.91 -11.62
C LEU A 610 5.31 12.64 -12.57
N LYS A 611 4.65 13.69 -13.09
CA LYS A 611 3.54 13.57 -14.03
C LYS A 611 3.94 12.92 -15.35
N LYS A 612 5.19 13.07 -15.81
CA LYS A 612 5.69 12.41 -17.03
C LYS A 612 5.76 10.88 -16.89
N VAL A 613 5.95 10.39 -15.67
CA VAL A 613 6.02 8.96 -15.34
C VAL A 613 4.64 8.40 -14.98
N SER A 614 3.70 9.26 -14.58
CA SER A 614 2.29 8.92 -14.33
C SER A 614 1.57 8.51 -15.61
N LEU A 615 0.52 7.69 -15.48
CA LEU A 615 -0.48 7.55 -16.53
C LEU A 615 -1.07 8.91 -16.90
N SER A 616 -1.28 9.15 -18.19
CA SER A 616 -2.02 10.30 -18.71
C SER A 616 -3.48 10.25 -18.27
N GLU A 617 -4.15 11.41 -18.26
CA GLU A 617 -5.54 11.50 -17.80
C GLU A 617 -6.47 10.67 -18.70
N GLU A 618 -6.29 10.71 -20.02
CA GLU A 618 -7.13 9.94 -20.95
C GLU A 618 -7.01 8.43 -20.77
N ARG A 619 -5.79 7.91 -20.57
CA ARG A 619 -5.57 6.49 -20.28
C ARG A 619 -6.11 6.09 -18.90
N GLY A 620 -6.07 7.00 -17.92
CA GLY A 620 -6.64 6.78 -16.60
C GLY A 620 -8.16 6.65 -16.58
N PHE A 621 -8.86 7.31 -17.52
CA PHE A 621 -10.31 7.21 -17.70
C PHE A 621 -10.72 6.15 -18.75
N GLY A 622 -9.77 5.32 -19.21
CA GLY A 622 -10.05 4.28 -20.20
C GLY A 622 -10.63 4.82 -21.51
N LEU A 623 -10.26 6.05 -21.90
CA LEU A 623 -10.72 6.64 -23.15
C LEU A 623 -9.92 6.07 -24.33
N ASP A 624 -10.61 5.82 -25.43
CA ASP A 624 -10.03 5.42 -26.71
C ASP A 624 -9.33 6.62 -27.35
N LEU A 625 -8.02 6.49 -27.58
CA LEU A 625 -7.15 7.54 -28.11
C LEU A 625 -7.61 8.06 -29.49
N SER A 626 -8.34 7.25 -30.26
CA SER A 626 -8.84 7.64 -31.58
C SER A 626 -9.91 8.73 -31.54
N PHE A 627 -10.60 8.90 -30.41
CA PHE A 627 -11.70 9.86 -30.24
C PHE A 627 -11.42 10.95 -29.20
N VAL A 628 -10.19 11.05 -28.70
CA VAL A 628 -9.81 12.00 -27.64
C VAL A 628 -8.95 13.13 -28.16
N THR A 629 -9.41 14.37 -27.96
CA THR A 629 -8.60 15.58 -28.12
C THR A 629 -8.11 16.03 -26.74
N VAL A 630 -6.81 16.00 -26.52
CA VAL A 630 -6.20 16.57 -25.30
C VAL A 630 -5.98 18.06 -25.51
N GLU A 631 -6.62 18.88 -24.67
CA GLU A 631 -6.49 20.32 -24.73
C GLU A 631 -5.71 20.85 -23.51
N LYS A 632 -4.64 21.59 -23.76
CA LYS A 632 -3.88 22.26 -22.71
C LYS A 632 -4.49 23.62 -22.43
N VAL A 633 -4.94 23.82 -21.18
CA VAL A 633 -5.43 25.11 -20.68
C VAL A 633 -4.51 25.59 -19.57
N PRO A 634 -3.97 26.81 -19.65
CA PRO A 634 -3.15 27.36 -18.58
C PRO A 634 -4.00 27.53 -17.32
N LEU A 635 -3.52 26.97 -16.21
CA LEU A 635 -3.94 27.42 -14.89
C LEU A 635 -3.41 28.85 -14.72
N MET A 636 -4.30 29.83 -14.84
CA MET A 636 -4.00 31.21 -14.45
C MET A 636 -3.89 31.24 -12.92
N LEU A 637 -2.65 31.13 -12.42
CA LEU A 637 -2.34 31.15 -10.98
C LEU A 637 -2.39 32.57 -10.39
N SER A 638 -2.45 33.57 -11.25
CA SER A 638 -2.68 34.98 -10.91
C SER A 638 -3.25 35.69 -12.13
N ILE A 639 -3.94 36.82 -11.88
CA ILE A 639 -4.09 37.85 -12.91
C ILE A 639 -2.64 38.28 -13.24
N PRO A 640 -2.20 38.23 -14.50
CA PRO A 640 -0.85 38.71 -14.84
C PRO A 640 -0.71 40.13 -14.29
N GLU A 641 0.40 40.41 -13.59
CA GLU A 641 0.74 41.78 -13.20
C GLU A 641 0.58 42.67 -14.43
N ALA A 642 -0.10 43.80 -14.29
CA ALA A 642 -0.34 44.70 -15.40
C ALA A 642 1.01 45.13 -15.95
N ILE A 643 1.40 44.55 -17.09
CA ILE A 643 2.62 44.96 -17.78
C ILE A 643 2.24 46.27 -18.46
N GLU A 644 2.68 47.39 -17.89
CA GLU A 644 2.54 48.69 -18.53
C GLU A 644 3.47 48.74 -19.74
N ILE A 645 2.88 48.58 -20.92
CA ILE A 645 3.60 48.70 -22.19
C ILE A 645 3.27 50.07 -22.76
N HIS A 646 4.25 50.96 -22.80
CA HIS A 646 4.11 52.23 -23.49
C HIS A 646 4.39 52.04 -24.97
N ARG A 647 3.39 52.34 -25.81
CA ARG A 647 3.57 52.42 -27.26
C ARG A 647 4.50 53.59 -27.57
N VAL A 648 5.72 53.29 -28.00
CA VAL A 648 6.59 54.30 -28.61
C VAL A 648 6.07 54.51 -30.03
N ASN A 649 5.63 55.73 -30.33
CA ASN A 649 5.22 56.13 -31.67
C ASN A 649 6.41 56.25 -32.61
#